data_AF-A0A561SJS5-F1
#
_entry.id   AF-A0A561SJS5-F1
#
_cell.length_a   1.000
_cell.length_b   1.000
_cell.length_c   1.000
_cell.angle_alpha   90.00
_cell.angle_beta   90.00
_cell.angle_gamma   90.00
#
_symmetry.space_group_name_H-M   'P 1'
#
loop_
_entity.id
_entity.type
_entity.pdbx_description
1 polymer ?
#
loop_
_entity_poly.entity_id
_entity_poly.type
_entity_poly.pdbx_seq_one_letter_code
_entity_poly.pdbx_strand_id
1 'polypeptide(L)'
;MRRGIGDRVRPIDWDARSAGRVPYTADLVASATATGRPPLHGAVLRSPHPFAEIHGIDTAAARELPGVHAVLTMADFAPGIRYVHRGGPLSDRPPLADGVVRHVGQEVAAVAAETPEIARAALRAIRVHYRPRRAPLTVQAARRPGARRLHARNTPEPNVSMLLEGRWGDPGAAGATVTVTGRFAYPSVAHACMEPNTTLASWDAEREVVELWTSTQAPWFIAKEVAHLMGLRHDQVVCREVAVGGGFGSKSKASEHEVIAAALARAAGRPVLVELDRAEEFGANKPRHRFETVLRTSADADGVLREFDADVLVDNGSYNHMGTSVLRVGLITLGSMYRPDGVRFTARLVDTATQPGGQFRGYGTPQVSLAMESQVDEIAERLGIDPVELRLRNLPPEHATTLCGYRVTTNRLGDCLVAVRDALDWDRARAERRADRGWGVAAGAHGSGAYAYEMANRSDAAVDLFADGRVRVRHGSADAGTGQNTILAQIAAFELGVDLADVSVLSTDGERTPFELGAWSSRGTHMTGSSVGQAARELADRLRGLAAAKLGTDDVRLRGGSAVAPDGTSVALGDLVPLAEDSRPDPDGALVLPHETSYRLEGTEMLSPEKSTANLSPTYAFAAHGAVVDVDRLTGRIRVVDYVAAHDVGTAINPTAVEGQIVGGAAMGIGAALGEELVREGGRVVNAGFLHYALPRNADLPSIRPIVVPGHDGAGPYGAKSVGEMSIIPPGAAIANAVHDAIGVRLRELPLTPDKVLGALRRHEGWPARRHRIWRRPGRWWIAAIRAAYPLGLHRLLHALGSRFGPAARARRRIAESPDPEIHVAQTLAEATALLATPGAAPLGGATDALVERRAEPRPAPVLVSVAFVTEMRRITRDGSGLRIGAAVPLADLAAHPDVPPVVAEATATIASPQVRNAATVGGNLVQAKRCWFFRNGFDCYKRNGPLSPCYAVTGDHRFQHAVVDGHRCQAVTPSDLSTVFLALDAAVQIDSGEIDSGEIDSGEIDRGRTVPISAFYTGPGETVLRPGELVTAVTVPAAALERASAFTKLALYTGDFATASAALSVDRAPCGTWRDVRLVLGAIAPVPWRLTAVEDALRGTEPDVASVRRHVDAVLDAHAHPLAHNAWKLDAATGLVVRAVEALAAQQRMKEQR
;
A
#
# COMPACT_ATOMS: atom_id res chain seq x y z
N MET A 1 -18.12 -28.90 -28.96
CA MET A 1 -17.49 -27.66 -28.47
C MET A 1 -16.09 -27.99 -27.99
N ARG A 2 -15.06 -27.36 -28.56
CA ARG A 2 -13.69 -27.46 -28.03
C ARG A 2 -13.69 -26.72 -26.69
N ARG A 3 -13.51 -27.45 -25.58
CA ARG A 3 -13.31 -26.86 -24.24
C ARG A 3 -11.88 -26.33 -24.18
N GLY A 4 -11.62 -25.17 -23.57
CA GLY A 4 -10.28 -24.61 -23.38
C GLY A 4 -10.21 -23.08 -23.28
N ILE A 5 -10.29 -22.38 -24.42
CA ILE A 5 -10.22 -20.90 -24.51
C ILE A 5 -11.59 -20.29 -24.26
N GLY A 6 -11.68 -19.29 -23.37
CA GLY A 6 -12.93 -18.64 -22.99
C GLY A 6 -13.68 -19.35 -21.86
N ASP A 7 -13.22 -20.55 -21.46
CA ASP A 7 -13.80 -21.28 -20.34
C ASP A 7 -13.36 -20.69 -19.00
N ARG A 8 -14.27 -20.75 -18.02
CA ARG A 8 -13.98 -20.38 -16.63
C ARG A 8 -13.28 -21.52 -15.93
N VAL A 9 -11.98 -21.39 -15.74
CA VAL A 9 -11.14 -22.38 -15.04
C VAL A 9 -10.55 -21.74 -13.78
N ARG A 10 -10.53 -22.50 -12.68
CA ARG A 10 -9.77 -22.14 -11.47
C ARG A 10 -8.26 -22.24 -11.74
N PRO A 11 -7.42 -21.53 -10.96
CA PRO A 11 -5.97 -21.70 -11.07
C PRO A 11 -5.53 -23.16 -10.92
N ILE A 12 -4.60 -23.62 -11.74
CA ILE A 12 -4.10 -25.01 -11.73
C ILE A 12 -3.40 -25.38 -10.42
N ASP A 13 -2.93 -24.39 -9.65
CA ASP A 13 -2.28 -24.54 -8.35
C ASP A 13 -3.23 -24.28 -7.16
N TRP A 14 -4.54 -24.13 -7.40
CA TRP A 14 -5.51 -23.69 -6.39
C TRP A 14 -5.50 -24.54 -5.11
N ASP A 15 -5.52 -25.87 -5.23
CA ASP A 15 -5.59 -26.79 -4.10
C ASP A 15 -4.27 -26.83 -3.30
N ALA A 16 -3.14 -26.57 -3.95
CA ALA A 16 -1.85 -26.45 -3.28
C ALA A 16 -1.75 -25.11 -2.54
N ARG A 17 -2.17 -24.02 -3.20
CA ARG A 17 -2.10 -22.66 -2.65
C ARG A 17 -3.04 -22.47 -1.47
N SER A 18 -4.29 -22.92 -1.58
CA SER A 18 -5.29 -22.81 -0.51
C SER A 18 -4.98 -23.70 0.70
N ALA A 19 -4.25 -24.79 0.50
CA ALA A 19 -3.79 -25.67 1.57
C ALA A 19 -2.43 -25.26 2.19
N GLY A 20 -1.81 -24.16 1.74
CA GLY A 20 -0.51 -23.71 2.24
C GLY A 20 0.66 -24.63 1.85
N ARG A 21 0.53 -25.38 0.75
CA ARG A 21 1.57 -26.31 0.25
C ARG A 21 2.45 -25.73 -0.85
N VAL A 22 2.11 -24.55 -1.38
CA VAL A 22 2.91 -23.86 -2.38
C VAL A 22 4.07 -23.14 -1.66
N PRO A 23 5.34 -23.47 -1.97
CA PRO A 23 6.47 -22.88 -1.28
C PRO A 23 6.79 -21.47 -1.82
N TYR A 24 6.85 -20.50 -0.91
CA TYR A 24 7.48 -19.20 -1.15
C TYR A 24 8.95 -19.24 -0.71
N THR A 25 9.71 -18.20 -1.03
CA THR A 25 11.17 -18.21 -0.78
C THR A 25 11.53 -18.46 0.68
N ALA A 26 10.81 -17.80 1.62
CA ALA A 26 11.07 -17.95 3.05
C ALA A 26 10.76 -19.35 3.60
N ASP A 27 9.83 -20.08 2.96
CA ASP A 27 9.42 -21.42 3.40
C ASP A 27 10.52 -22.48 3.17
N LEU A 28 11.45 -22.21 2.25
CA LEU A 28 12.54 -23.12 1.90
C LEU A 28 13.54 -23.34 3.05
N VAL A 29 13.61 -22.41 4.02
CA VAL A 29 14.50 -22.53 5.18
C VAL A 29 14.17 -23.75 6.04
N ALA A 30 12.88 -24.00 6.29
CA ALA A 30 12.44 -25.13 7.10
C ALA A 30 12.85 -26.46 6.44
N SER A 31 12.69 -26.55 5.11
CA SER A 31 13.09 -27.72 4.32
C SER A 31 14.60 -27.95 4.32
N ALA A 32 15.40 -26.89 4.17
CA ALA A 32 16.86 -26.98 4.21
C ALA A 32 17.37 -27.39 5.61
N THR A 33 16.74 -26.89 6.67
CA THR A 33 17.12 -27.20 8.06
C THR A 33 16.98 -28.70 8.37
N ALA A 34 15.97 -29.38 7.79
CA ALA A 34 15.78 -30.81 7.93
C ALA A 34 16.93 -31.66 7.34
N THR A 35 17.75 -31.08 6.45
CA THR A 35 18.88 -31.76 5.77
C THR A 35 20.25 -31.56 6.45
N GLY A 36 20.29 -30.87 7.60
CA GLY A 36 21.48 -30.83 8.48
C GLY A 36 22.42 -29.63 8.34
N ARG A 37 22.14 -28.66 7.45
CA ARG A 37 22.90 -27.40 7.38
C ARG A 37 21.99 -26.20 7.05
N PRO A 38 21.47 -25.47 8.06
CA PRO A 38 20.54 -24.37 7.81
C PRO A 38 21.24 -23.21 7.08
N PRO A 39 20.47 -22.46 6.25
CA PRO A 39 20.97 -21.24 5.62
C PRO A 39 21.31 -20.19 6.68
N LEU A 40 22.25 -19.30 6.35
CA LEU A 40 22.58 -18.14 7.15
C LEU A 40 21.55 -17.03 6.95
N HIS A 41 21.40 -16.18 7.96
CA HIS A 41 20.57 -14.98 7.90
C HIS A 41 21.40 -13.76 7.47
N GLY A 42 21.03 -13.21 6.33
CA GLY A 42 21.57 -11.97 5.79
C GLY A 42 20.84 -10.75 6.34
N ALA A 43 21.58 -9.70 6.70
CA ALA A 43 21.00 -8.43 7.14
C ALA A 43 21.77 -7.25 6.56
N VAL A 44 21.10 -6.10 6.36
CA VAL A 44 21.67 -4.94 5.67
C VAL A 44 21.75 -3.72 6.58
N LEU A 45 22.94 -3.13 6.69
CA LEU A 45 23.14 -1.83 7.35
C LEU A 45 22.69 -0.74 6.39
N ARG A 46 21.73 0.08 6.83
CA ARG A 46 21.14 1.15 6.02
C ARG A 46 21.48 2.53 6.54
N SER A 47 21.62 3.49 5.63
CA SER A 47 21.91 4.88 5.92
C SER A 47 20.82 5.51 6.80
N PRO A 48 21.19 6.17 7.92
CA PRO A 48 20.26 6.99 8.69
C PRO A 48 20.14 8.43 8.15
N HIS A 49 20.89 8.77 7.09
CA HIS A 49 21.00 10.14 6.58
C HIS A 49 20.38 10.30 5.19
N PRO A 50 19.61 11.37 4.94
CA PRO A 50 19.08 11.64 3.61
C PRO A 50 20.17 12.05 2.62
N PHE A 51 21.27 12.67 3.08
CA PHE A 51 22.43 12.96 2.24
C PHE A 51 23.68 13.12 3.09
N ALA A 52 24.70 12.31 2.88
CA ALA A 52 25.97 12.39 3.61
C ALA A 52 27.13 11.77 2.83
N GLU A 53 28.33 12.32 2.97
CA GLU A 53 29.57 11.66 2.53
C GLU A 53 29.97 10.59 3.56
N ILE A 54 30.48 9.46 3.08
CA ILE A 54 31.08 8.40 3.90
C ILE A 54 32.59 8.65 3.92
N HIS A 55 33.13 8.97 5.09
CA HIS A 55 34.57 9.16 5.30
C HIS A 55 35.30 7.87 5.69
N GLY A 56 34.57 6.85 6.15
CA GLY A 56 35.13 5.55 6.51
C GLY A 56 34.08 4.59 7.05
N ILE A 57 34.34 3.29 6.86
CA ILE A 57 33.53 2.18 7.38
C ILE A 57 34.49 1.22 8.08
N ASP A 58 34.24 0.95 9.36
CA ASP A 58 34.96 -0.04 10.16
C ASP A 58 34.05 -1.23 10.46
N THR A 59 34.47 -2.41 9.99
CA THR A 59 33.74 -3.68 10.11
C THR A 59 34.45 -4.69 11.01
N ALA A 60 35.58 -4.35 11.62
CA ALA A 60 36.43 -5.30 12.35
C ALA A 60 35.65 -6.00 13.49
N ALA A 61 35.00 -5.22 14.35
CA ALA A 61 34.22 -5.75 15.46
C ALA A 61 33.03 -6.62 15.02
N ALA A 62 32.46 -6.37 13.84
CA ALA A 62 31.37 -7.21 13.31
C ALA A 62 31.87 -8.56 12.81
N ARG A 63 33.07 -8.60 12.20
CA ARG A 63 33.70 -9.83 11.70
C ARG A 63 34.18 -10.76 12.81
N GLU A 64 34.53 -10.20 13.97
CA GLU A 64 35.00 -10.95 15.15
C GLU A 64 33.87 -11.55 15.98
N LEU A 65 32.59 -11.21 15.72
CA LEU A 65 31.46 -11.75 16.49
C LEU A 65 31.26 -13.25 16.19
N PRO A 66 31.12 -14.09 17.23
CA PRO A 66 30.77 -15.50 17.05
C PRO A 66 29.48 -15.67 16.24
N GLY A 67 29.49 -16.60 15.28
CA GLY A 67 28.35 -16.88 14.40
C GLY A 67 28.22 -15.95 13.19
N VAL A 68 29.11 -14.96 13.01
CA VAL A 68 29.19 -14.16 11.77
C VAL A 68 30.13 -14.83 10.77
N HIS A 69 29.67 -15.00 9.53
CA HIS A 69 30.42 -15.69 8.46
C HIS A 69 30.90 -14.76 7.35
N ALA A 70 30.20 -13.65 7.10
CA ALA A 70 30.60 -12.67 6.10
C ALA A 70 30.15 -11.26 6.48
N VAL A 71 30.96 -10.26 6.10
CA VAL A 71 30.63 -8.84 6.18
C VAL A 71 31.10 -8.16 4.90
N LEU A 72 30.15 -7.57 4.16
CA LEU A 72 30.35 -6.91 2.88
C LEU A 72 30.19 -5.39 2.97
N THR A 73 30.94 -4.69 2.14
CA THR A 73 30.91 -3.25 1.88
C THR A 73 31.05 -3.01 0.37
N MET A 74 30.99 -1.76 -0.10
CA MET A 74 31.24 -1.45 -1.52
C MET A 74 32.64 -1.91 -1.99
N ALA A 75 33.62 -2.07 -1.09
CA ALA A 75 34.97 -2.53 -1.44
C ALA A 75 35.02 -4.00 -1.92
N ASP A 76 33.96 -4.78 -1.67
CA ASP A 76 33.85 -6.17 -2.10
C ASP A 76 33.28 -6.30 -3.53
N PHE A 77 33.00 -5.18 -4.20
CA PHE A 77 32.54 -5.11 -5.59
C PHE A 77 33.55 -4.38 -6.47
N ALA A 78 33.47 -4.59 -7.79
CA ALA A 78 34.34 -3.91 -8.74
C ALA A 78 34.23 -2.36 -8.62
N PRO A 79 35.34 -1.61 -8.60
CA PRO A 79 35.31 -0.17 -8.48
C PRO A 79 34.42 0.50 -9.54
N GLY A 80 33.53 1.40 -9.11
CA GLY A 80 32.63 2.12 -10.01
C GLY A 80 31.48 1.29 -10.61
N ILE A 81 31.35 0.00 -10.26
CA ILE A 81 30.25 -0.85 -10.79
C ILE A 81 28.89 -0.30 -10.37
N ARG A 82 27.92 -0.37 -11.27
CA ARG A 82 26.54 0.09 -11.09
C ARG A 82 25.58 -0.94 -11.66
N TYR A 83 24.36 -0.96 -11.17
CA TYR A 83 23.29 -1.68 -11.83
C TYR A 83 23.13 -1.18 -13.27
N VAL A 84 22.90 -2.10 -14.20
CA VAL A 84 22.74 -1.80 -15.63
C VAL A 84 21.47 -1.00 -15.86
N HIS A 85 20.33 -1.43 -15.30
CA HIS A 85 19.01 -0.86 -15.53
C HIS A 85 18.72 -0.62 -17.02
N ARG A 86 18.94 0.63 -17.50
CA ARG A 86 18.75 1.06 -18.90
C ARG A 86 20.06 1.24 -19.70
N GLY A 87 21.22 1.08 -19.05
CA GLY A 87 22.55 1.22 -19.67
C GLY A 87 23.05 2.67 -19.77
N GLY A 88 24.35 2.80 -20.05
CA GLY A 88 25.02 4.08 -20.29
C GLY A 88 24.96 5.06 -19.11
N PRO A 89 24.90 6.39 -19.36
CA PRO A 89 24.98 7.43 -18.32
C PRO A 89 23.77 7.48 -17.38
N LEU A 90 22.73 6.68 -17.64
CA LEU A 90 21.54 6.58 -16.79
C LEU A 90 21.71 5.54 -15.67
N SER A 91 22.78 4.73 -15.73
CA SER A 91 23.16 3.70 -14.73
C SER A 91 23.88 4.35 -13.56
N ASP A 92 23.16 4.74 -12.51
CA ASP A 92 23.68 5.61 -11.45
C ASP A 92 23.71 4.99 -10.04
N ARG A 93 23.21 3.77 -9.88
CA ARG A 93 23.04 3.13 -8.57
C ARG A 93 24.10 2.04 -8.32
N PRO A 94 24.89 2.10 -7.24
CA PRO A 94 25.80 1.01 -6.83
C PRO A 94 25.07 -0.09 -6.02
N PRO A 95 25.66 -1.29 -5.85
CA PRO A 95 25.10 -2.35 -4.98
C PRO A 95 25.09 -1.98 -3.49
N LEU A 96 26.10 -1.25 -3.03
CA LEU A 96 26.19 -0.66 -1.69
C LEU A 96 26.69 0.79 -1.82
N ALA A 97 26.46 1.64 -0.81
CA ALA A 97 26.82 3.06 -0.87
C ALA A 97 28.32 3.27 -1.16
N ASP A 98 28.60 3.92 -2.28
CA ASP A 98 29.95 4.20 -2.77
C ASP A 98 30.37 5.63 -2.41
N GLY A 99 31.00 5.80 -1.26
CA GLY A 99 31.51 7.08 -0.75
C GLY A 99 30.44 8.11 -0.35
N VAL A 100 29.17 7.89 -0.69
CA VAL A 100 28.07 8.81 -0.41
C VAL A 100 26.74 8.07 -0.28
N VAL A 101 25.92 8.53 0.66
CA VAL A 101 24.52 8.13 0.83
C VAL A 101 23.61 9.28 0.39
N ARG A 102 22.52 8.97 -0.32
CA ARG A 102 21.61 9.92 -0.99
C ARG A 102 20.15 9.80 -0.56
N HIS A 103 19.83 8.88 0.34
CA HIS A 103 18.54 8.80 1.00
C HIS A 103 18.65 8.01 2.32
N VAL A 104 17.67 8.21 3.21
CA VAL A 104 17.52 7.36 4.40
C VAL A 104 17.03 5.99 3.93
N GLY A 105 17.71 4.91 4.34
CA GLY A 105 17.40 3.56 3.90
C GLY A 105 18.39 2.96 2.90
N GLN A 106 19.26 3.77 2.30
CA GLN A 106 20.26 3.27 1.33
C GLN A 106 21.20 2.25 1.96
N GLU A 107 21.48 1.18 1.26
CA GLU A 107 22.37 0.09 1.66
C GLU A 107 23.82 0.58 1.79
N VAL A 108 24.49 0.24 2.89
CA VAL A 108 25.86 0.69 3.22
C VAL A 108 26.81 -0.50 3.42
N ALA A 109 26.35 -1.52 4.12
CA ALA A 109 27.07 -2.77 4.37
C ALA A 109 26.07 -3.91 4.55
N ALA A 110 26.51 -5.16 4.46
CA ALA A 110 25.67 -6.33 4.70
C ALA A 110 26.43 -7.40 5.49
N VAL A 111 25.72 -8.25 6.22
CA VAL A 111 26.29 -9.32 7.04
C VAL A 111 25.55 -10.63 6.82
N ALA A 112 26.22 -11.76 6.98
CA ALA A 112 25.60 -13.09 7.06
C ALA A 112 25.99 -13.75 8.38
N ALA A 113 24.99 -14.22 9.13
CA ALA A 113 25.21 -14.84 10.45
C ALA A 113 24.29 -16.05 10.68
N GLU A 114 24.58 -16.86 11.69
CA GLU A 114 23.84 -18.09 12.00
C GLU A 114 22.39 -17.83 12.43
N THR A 115 22.11 -16.68 13.04
CA THR A 115 20.76 -16.31 13.48
C THR A 115 20.44 -14.84 13.14
N PRO A 116 19.14 -14.47 13.04
CA PRO A 116 18.74 -13.08 12.86
C PRO A 116 19.23 -12.15 13.99
N GLU A 117 19.37 -12.68 15.21
CA GLU A 117 19.85 -11.94 16.39
C GLU A 117 21.31 -11.54 16.23
N ILE A 118 22.16 -12.50 15.83
CA ILE A 118 23.59 -12.28 15.58
C ILE A 118 23.78 -11.34 14.40
N ALA A 119 23.02 -11.52 13.31
CA ALA A 119 23.06 -10.60 12.16
C ALA A 119 22.76 -9.16 12.59
N ARG A 120 21.70 -8.94 13.39
CA ARG A 120 21.37 -7.61 13.95
C ARG A 120 22.44 -7.08 14.89
N ALA A 121 23.09 -7.93 15.68
CA ALA A 121 24.20 -7.53 16.54
C ALA A 121 25.42 -7.08 15.72
N ALA A 122 25.76 -7.82 14.66
CA ALA A 122 26.83 -7.50 13.72
C ALA A 122 26.60 -6.16 13.03
N LEU A 123 25.38 -5.86 12.55
CA LEU A 123 25.06 -4.55 11.99
C LEU A 123 25.31 -3.39 12.98
N ARG A 124 25.04 -3.59 14.28
CA ARG A 124 25.31 -2.57 15.31
C ARG A 124 26.80 -2.41 15.63
N ALA A 125 27.61 -3.43 15.38
CA ALA A 125 29.05 -3.40 15.59
C ALA A 125 29.81 -2.65 14.48
N ILE A 126 29.22 -2.52 13.28
CA ILE A 126 29.79 -1.74 12.17
C ILE A 126 29.73 -0.24 12.51
N ARG A 127 30.87 0.45 12.37
CA ARG A 127 30.97 1.90 12.59
C ARG A 127 31.14 2.62 11.27
N VAL A 128 30.23 3.54 10.96
CA VAL A 128 30.30 4.37 9.76
C VAL A 128 30.47 5.84 10.12
N HIS A 129 31.48 6.47 9.53
CA HIS A 129 31.78 7.88 9.73
C HIS A 129 31.14 8.72 8.62
N TYR A 130 30.03 9.37 8.93
CA TYR A 130 29.32 10.24 8.00
C TYR A 130 29.69 11.71 8.18
N ARG A 131 29.69 12.45 7.07
CA ARG A 131 29.61 13.91 7.04
C ARG A 131 28.26 14.33 6.44
N PRO A 132 27.22 14.58 7.27
CA PRO A 132 25.90 14.96 6.79
C PRO A 132 25.92 16.26 5.98
N ARG A 133 25.08 16.30 4.96
CA ARG A 133 24.91 17.43 4.04
C ARG A 133 23.46 17.89 4.04
N ARG A 134 23.22 19.13 3.60
CA ARG A 134 21.86 19.63 3.36
C ARG A 134 21.26 18.87 2.18
N ALA A 135 20.10 18.25 2.40
CA ALA A 135 19.44 17.38 1.44
C ALA A 135 18.17 18.07 0.86
N PRO A 136 17.99 18.13 -0.47
CA PRO A 136 16.72 18.54 -1.05
C PRO A 136 15.70 17.40 -0.99
N LEU A 137 14.67 17.52 -0.15
CA LEU A 137 13.69 16.44 0.11
C LEU A 137 12.40 16.54 -0.72
N THR A 138 12.25 17.58 -1.53
CA THR A 138 11.08 17.78 -2.39
C THR A 138 11.54 18.26 -3.75
N VAL A 139 10.72 17.99 -4.79
CA VAL A 139 10.93 18.49 -6.15
C VAL A 139 11.20 19.99 -6.17
N GLN A 140 10.41 20.77 -5.42
CA GLN A 140 10.56 22.22 -5.34
C GLN A 140 11.87 22.62 -4.65
N ALA A 141 12.30 21.90 -3.60
CA ALA A 141 13.56 22.18 -2.92
C ALA A 141 14.78 21.81 -3.79
N ALA A 142 14.68 20.74 -4.58
CA ALA A 142 15.73 20.24 -5.47
C ALA A 142 16.04 21.19 -6.63
N ARG A 143 15.02 21.89 -7.14
CA ARG A 143 15.13 22.81 -8.28
C ARG A 143 15.42 24.27 -7.91
N ARG A 144 15.45 24.62 -6.61
CA ARG A 144 15.77 25.99 -6.18
C ARG A 144 17.19 26.40 -6.62
N PRO A 145 17.42 27.67 -7.00
CA PRO A 145 18.77 28.17 -7.23
C PRO A 145 19.69 27.90 -6.03
N GLY A 146 20.89 27.38 -6.30
CA GLY A 146 21.85 27.00 -5.25
C GLY A 146 21.51 25.75 -4.45
N ALA A 147 20.47 24.99 -4.84
CA ALA A 147 20.20 23.69 -4.25
C ALA A 147 21.43 22.76 -4.36
N ARG A 148 21.69 22.00 -3.31
CA ARG A 148 22.78 21.04 -3.30
C ARG A 148 22.48 19.94 -4.33
N ARG A 149 23.43 19.68 -5.22
CA ARG A 149 23.34 18.60 -6.21
C ARG A 149 23.57 17.24 -5.54
N LEU A 150 22.71 16.27 -5.82
CA LEU A 150 22.86 14.87 -5.41
C LEU A 150 23.79 14.09 -6.35
N HIS A 151 23.77 14.48 -7.63
CA HIS A 151 24.55 13.88 -8.71
C HIS A 151 25.15 14.97 -9.59
N ALA A 152 26.24 14.63 -10.26
CA ALA A 152 26.66 15.33 -11.47
C ALA A 152 25.76 14.85 -12.62
N ARG A 153 24.78 15.66 -13.00
CA ARG A 153 23.88 15.39 -14.14
C ARG A 153 24.30 16.24 -15.33
N ASN A 154 24.09 15.71 -16.54
CA ASN A 154 24.41 16.38 -17.81
C ASN A 154 23.28 17.29 -18.32
N THR A 155 22.33 17.65 -17.47
CA THR A 155 21.22 18.55 -17.79
C THR A 155 21.54 19.98 -17.33
N PRO A 156 20.94 21.00 -17.97
CA PRO A 156 21.17 22.39 -17.58
C PRO A 156 20.59 22.72 -16.19
N GLU A 157 19.53 22.02 -15.77
CA GLU A 157 18.85 22.26 -14.49
C GLU A 157 19.51 21.48 -13.33
N PRO A 158 19.62 22.06 -12.12
CA PRO A 158 20.12 21.34 -10.95
C PRO A 158 19.18 20.21 -10.56
N ASN A 159 19.76 19.05 -10.21
CA ASN A 159 19.03 17.86 -9.78
C ASN A 159 17.96 17.39 -10.78
N VAL A 160 18.14 17.64 -12.08
CA VAL A 160 17.28 17.06 -13.11
C VAL A 160 18.06 15.95 -13.81
N SER A 161 17.60 14.72 -13.70
CA SER A 161 18.26 13.59 -14.36
C SER A 161 17.89 13.50 -15.84
N MET A 162 16.65 13.86 -16.18
CA MET A 162 16.14 13.88 -17.55
C MET A 162 15.21 15.07 -17.75
N LEU A 163 15.43 15.82 -18.83
CA LEU A 163 14.54 16.87 -19.33
C LEU A 163 14.07 16.44 -20.72
N LEU A 164 12.75 16.43 -20.93
CA LEU A 164 12.13 16.16 -22.23
C LEU A 164 11.25 17.35 -22.60
N GLU A 165 11.50 17.92 -23.76
CA GLU A 165 10.71 19.01 -24.34
C GLU A 165 10.29 18.58 -25.74
N GLY A 166 9.01 18.72 -26.05
CA GLY A 166 8.51 18.21 -27.32
C GLY A 166 7.10 18.64 -27.66
N ARG A 167 6.75 18.34 -28.91
CA ARG A 167 5.41 18.50 -29.46
C ARG A 167 5.05 17.32 -30.36
N TRP A 168 3.79 16.95 -30.37
CA TRP A 168 3.18 15.98 -31.29
C TRP A 168 1.98 16.63 -31.99
N GLY A 169 1.76 16.33 -33.26
CA GLY A 169 0.71 16.99 -34.05
C GLY A 169 0.99 18.48 -34.25
N ASP A 170 -0.09 19.27 -34.39
CA ASP A 170 -0.04 20.72 -34.55
C ASP A 170 -0.67 21.43 -33.33
N PRO A 171 0.06 21.52 -32.20
CA PRO A 171 -0.51 22.10 -30.98
C PRO A 171 -0.75 23.60 -31.14
N GLY A 172 -1.97 24.03 -30.82
CA GLY A 172 -2.34 25.44 -30.73
C GLY A 172 -3.79 25.61 -30.28
N ALA A 173 -4.11 26.78 -29.71
CA ALA A 173 -5.47 27.10 -29.26
C ALA A 173 -6.36 27.68 -30.38
N ALA A 174 -5.94 27.57 -31.65
CA ALA A 174 -6.71 28.09 -32.78
C ALA A 174 -8.06 27.35 -32.87
N GLY A 175 -9.16 28.11 -32.91
CA GLY A 175 -10.52 27.54 -32.92
C GLY A 175 -11.01 27.00 -31.57
N ALA A 176 -10.26 27.17 -30.47
CA ALA A 176 -10.73 26.78 -29.14
C ALA A 176 -11.75 27.80 -28.60
N THR A 177 -12.88 27.29 -28.13
CA THR A 177 -13.94 28.06 -27.46
C THR A 177 -13.74 28.06 -25.95
N VAL A 178 -13.28 26.93 -25.40
CA VAL A 178 -13.05 26.76 -23.97
C VAL A 178 -11.64 26.28 -23.71
N THR A 179 -10.99 26.84 -22.68
CA THR A 179 -9.70 26.36 -22.18
C THR A 179 -9.74 26.26 -20.66
N VAL A 180 -9.40 25.09 -20.13
CA VAL A 180 -9.24 24.82 -18.69
C VAL A 180 -7.75 24.69 -18.36
N THR A 181 -7.38 24.97 -17.11
CA THR A 181 -6.00 24.78 -16.63
C THR A 181 -6.04 24.37 -15.18
N GLY A 182 -5.26 23.35 -14.83
CA GLY A 182 -5.17 22.85 -13.48
C GLY A 182 -3.81 22.25 -13.15
N ARG A 183 -3.42 22.36 -11.88
CA ARG A 183 -2.27 21.65 -11.31
C ARG A 183 -2.78 20.44 -10.55
N PHE A 184 -2.29 19.27 -10.92
CA PHE A 184 -2.67 17.98 -10.39
C PHE A 184 -1.49 17.30 -9.71
N ALA A 185 -1.75 16.51 -8.67
CA ALA A 185 -0.71 15.74 -8.00
C ALA A 185 -1.18 14.33 -7.66
N TYR A 186 -0.34 13.35 -8.01
CA TYR A 186 -0.55 11.93 -7.69
C TYR A 186 0.52 11.47 -6.69
N PRO A 187 0.16 10.84 -5.56
CA PRO A 187 1.09 10.53 -4.48
C PRO A 187 2.09 9.43 -4.84
N SER A 188 3.18 9.37 -4.07
CA SER A 188 4.04 8.19 -4.02
C SER A 188 3.36 7.13 -3.16
N VAL A 189 3.22 5.91 -3.67
CA VAL A 189 2.53 4.78 -3.01
C VAL A 189 3.41 3.53 -3.01
N ALA A 190 3.32 2.74 -1.95
CA ALA A 190 3.99 1.45 -1.84
C ALA A 190 3.14 0.37 -2.52
N HIS A 191 3.79 -0.66 -3.07
CA HIS A 191 3.11 -1.81 -3.68
C HIS A 191 2.32 -2.63 -2.68
N ALA A 192 2.75 -2.60 -1.41
CA ALA A 192 2.13 -3.31 -0.30
C ALA A 192 1.94 -4.81 -0.57
N CYS A 193 2.88 -5.45 -1.32
CA CYS A 193 2.87 -6.90 -1.54
C CYS A 193 2.80 -7.66 -0.21
N MET A 194 1.93 -8.65 -0.11
CA MET A 194 1.74 -9.40 1.14
C MET A 194 3.00 -10.17 1.52
N GLU A 195 3.65 -10.81 0.54
CA GLU A 195 5.01 -11.34 0.68
C GLU A 195 6.05 -10.21 0.48
N PRO A 196 6.89 -9.91 1.48
CA PRO A 196 8.03 -8.99 1.33
C PRO A 196 9.05 -9.49 0.31
N ASN A 197 9.94 -8.61 -0.14
CA ASN A 197 11.08 -9.02 -0.96
C ASN A 197 12.02 -9.93 -0.18
N THR A 198 12.26 -11.12 -0.74
CA THR A 198 12.98 -12.21 -0.09
C THR A 198 13.81 -12.96 -1.13
N THR A 199 15.07 -13.23 -0.80
CA THR A 199 15.99 -14.02 -1.63
C THR A 199 16.78 -15.00 -0.78
N LEU A 200 16.74 -16.27 -1.16
CA LEU A 200 17.70 -17.28 -0.74
C LEU A 200 18.70 -17.47 -1.88
N ALA A 201 19.99 -17.31 -1.59
CA ALA A 201 21.06 -17.52 -2.55
C ALA A 201 22.01 -18.63 -2.10
N SER A 202 22.50 -19.42 -3.05
CA SER A 202 23.55 -20.42 -2.86
C SER A 202 24.68 -20.18 -3.86
N TRP A 203 25.92 -20.48 -3.45
CA TRP A 203 27.11 -20.40 -4.30
C TRP A 203 27.73 -21.79 -4.46
N ASP A 204 27.77 -22.28 -5.69
CA ASP A 204 28.51 -23.48 -6.09
C ASP A 204 29.90 -23.06 -6.56
N ALA A 205 30.91 -23.36 -5.73
CA ALA A 205 32.29 -23.02 -6.00
C ALA A 205 32.93 -23.89 -7.09
N GLU A 206 32.44 -25.11 -7.32
CA GLU A 206 32.99 -26.03 -8.32
C GLU A 206 32.52 -25.63 -9.73
N ARG A 207 31.25 -25.26 -9.86
CA ARG A 207 30.65 -24.82 -11.12
C ARG A 207 30.79 -23.32 -11.38
N GLU A 208 31.21 -22.56 -10.36
CA GLU A 208 31.15 -21.10 -10.33
C GLU A 208 29.75 -20.57 -10.68
N VAL A 209 28.72 -21.14 -10.04
CA VAL A 209 27.31 -20.83 -10.28
C VAL A 209 26.67 -20.25 -9.01
N VAL A 210 25.86 -19.20 -9.19
CA VAL A 210 24.94 -18.70 -8.17
C VAL A 210 23.55 -19.27 -8.44
N GLU A 211 22.96 -19.93 -7.45
CA GLU A 211 21.54 -20.31 -7.48
C GLU A 211 20.71 -19.34 -6.64
N LEU A 212 19.58 -18.88 -7.19
CA LEU A 212 18.69 -17.91 -6.55
C LEU A 212 17.27 -18.46 -6.49
N TRP A 213 16.74 -18.62 -5.28
CA TRP A 213 15.31 -18.72 -5.03
C TRP A 213 14.86 -17.33 -4.57
N THR A 214 14.22 -16.59 -5.46
CA THR A 214 13.88 -15.19 -5.21
C THR A 214 12.49 -14.87 -5.69
N SER A 215 11.75 -14.10 -4.90
CA SER A 215 10.42 -13.65 -5.28
C SER A 215 10.52 -12.60 -6.39
N THR A 216 10.48 -13.04 -7.65
CA THR A 216 10.68 -12.17 -8.82
C THR A 216 9.63 -12.38 -9.91
N GLN A 217 9.27 -11.31 -10.62
CA GLN A 217 8.46 -11.35 -11.84
C GLN A 217 9.30 -11.58 -13.09
N ALA A 218 10.61 -11.31 -13.04
CA ALA A 218 11.45 -11.25 -14.22
C ALA A 218 12.85 -11.86 -14.00
N PRO A 219 12.93 -13.20 -13.94
CA PRO A 219 14.15 -13.94 -13.59
C PRO A 219 15.35 -13.56 -14.46
N TRP A 220 15.13 -13.36 -15.76
CA TRP A 220 16.20 -12.99 -16.69
C TRP A 220 16.85 -11.65 -16.36
N PHE A 221 16.06 -10.64 -15.96
CA PHE A 221 16.62 -9.35 -15.53
C PHE A 221 17.35 -9.45 -14.19
N ILE A 222 16.89 -10.32 -13.28
CA ILE A 222 17.62 -10.59 -12.03
C ILE A 222 18.98 -11.21 -12.35
N ALA A 223 19.00 -12.30 -13.12
CA ALA A 223 20.23 -12.98 -13.51
C ALA A 223 21.19 -12.04 -14.23
N LYS A 224 20.70 -11.18 -15.13
CA LYS A 224 21.51 -10.16 -15.81
C LYS A 224 22.21 -9.20 -14.85
N GLU A 225 21.47 -8.65 -13.89
CA GLU A 225 22.01 -7.64 -12.96
C GLU A 225 22.97 -8.28 -11.94
N VAL A 226 22.60 -9.46 -11.41
CA VAL A 226 23.45 -10.21 -10.48
C VAL A 226 24.74 -10.66 -11.16
N ALA A 227 24.66 -11.21 -12.38
CA ALA A 227 25.84 -11.61 -13.14
C ALA A 227 26.77 -10.43 -13.40
N HIS A 228 26.22 -9.29 -13.85
CA HIS A 228 26.99 -8.07 -14.08
C HIS A 228 27.73 -7.59 -12.82
N LEU A 229 27.02 -7.53 -11.68
CA LEU A 229 27.57 -7.01 -10.44
C LEU A 229 28.56 -7.95 -9.76
N MET A 230 28.44 -9.26 -10.00
CA MET A 230 29.34 -10.29 -9.46
C MET A 230 30.50 -10.65 -10.39
N GLY A 231 30.55 -10.09 -11.61
CA GLY A 231 31.55 -10.42 -12.61
C GLY A 231 31.41 -11.84 -13.17
N LEU A 232 30.17 -12.33 -13.29
CA LEU A 232 29.82 -13.65 -13.83
C LEU A 232 29.21 -13.53 -15.22
N ARG A 233 29.15 -14.64 -15.95
CA ARG A 233 28.31 -14.74 -17.16
C ARG A 233 26.84 -14.90 -16.77
N HIS A 234 25.92 -14.60 -17.70
CA HIS A 234 24.47 -14.70 -17.46
C HIS A 234 24.04 -16.14 -17.12
N ASP A 235 24.61 -17.14 -17.81
CA ASP A 235 24.36 -18.57 -17.59
C ASP A 235 24.89 -19.11 -16.25
N GLN A 236 25.74 -18.34 -15.56
CA GLN A 236 26.25 -18.68 -14.22
C GLN A 236 25.35 -18.20 -13.08
N VAL A 237 24.21 -17.56 -13.39
CA VAL A 237 23.21 -17.17 -12.40
C VAL A 237 21.89 -17.84 -12.71
N VAL A 238 21.56 -18.87 -11.93
CA VAL A 238 20.38 -19.72 -12.12
C VAL A 238 19.29 -19.30 -11.13
N CYS A 239 18.22 -18.69 -11.64
CA CYS A 239 17.00 -18.51 -10.86
C CYS A 239 16.22 -19.83 -10.83
N ARG A 240 15.79 -20.25 -9.65
CA ARG A 240 15.03 -21.48 -9.39
C ARG A 240 13.57 -21.16 -9.07
N GLU A 241 12.68 -22.11 -9.37
CA GLU A 241 11.24 -21.93 -9.21
C GLU A 241 10.84 -21.75 -7.74
N VAL A 242 10.10 -20.67 -7.48
CA VAL A 242 9.41 -20.38 -6.22
C VAL A 242 8.13 -19.62 -6.51
N ALA A 243 7.15 -19.73 -5.62
CA ALA A 243 5.97 -18.90 -5.72
C ALA A 243 6.27 -17.44 -5.37
N VAL A 244 5.46 -16.54 -5.92
CA VAL A 244 5.59 -15.09 -5.77
C VAL A 244 4.29 -14.52 -5.21
N GLY A 245 4.34 -13.98 -3.99
CA GLY A 245 3.20 -13.44 -3.23
C GLY A 245 2.84 -12.01 -3.64
N GLY A 246 2.61 -11.80 -4.93
CA GLY A 246 2.37 -10.51 -5.56
C GLY A 246 3.66 -9.74 -5.85
N GLY A 247 3.63 -8.91 -6.90
CA GLY A 247 4.77 -8.07 -7.29
C GLY A 247 4.36 -6.67 -7.74
N PHE A 248 3.35 -6.56 -8.62
CA PHE A 248 2.78 -5.29 -9.08
C PHE A 248 3.81 -4.29 -9.64
N GLY A 249 4.97 -4.77 -10.10
CA GLY A 249 6.09 -3.97 -10.60
C GLY A 249 7.32 -3.98 -9.68
N SER A 250 7.15 -4.11 -8.37
CA SER A 250 8.26 -4.06 -7.38
C SER A 250 9.31 -5.14 -7.60
N LYS A 251 8.88 -6.27 -8.16
CA LYS A 251 9.67 -7.49 -8.37
C LYS A 251 10.03 -7.70 -9.85
N SER A 252 9.92 -6.67 -10.70
CA SER A 252 10.13 -6.77 -12.17
C SER A 252 11.54 -6.40 -12.64
N LYS A 253 12.39 -5.90 -11.75
CA LYS A 253 13.83 -5.64 -11.95
C LYS A 253 14.56 -5.93 -10.65
N ALA A 254 15.87 -6.14 -10.75
CA ALA A 254 16.69 -6.42 -9.59
C ALA A 254 16.69 -5.27 -8.58
N SER A 255 16.39 -5.64 -7.34
CA SER A 255 16.62 -4.81 -6.19
C SER A 255 17.98 -5.15 -5.55
N GLU A 256 18.24 -4.58 -4.39
CA GLU A 256 19.51 -4.73 -3.70
C GLU A 256 19.65 -6.09 -3.01
N HIS A 257 18.54 -6.64 -2.53
CA HIS A 257 18.55 -7.88 -1.75
C HIS A 257 19.05 -9.10 -2.54
N GLU A 258 18.78 -9.18 -3.84
CA GLU A 258 19.19 -10.32 -4.67
C GLU A 258 20.72 -10.39 -4.81
N VAL A 259 21.34 -9.25 -5.15
CA VAL A 259 22.80 -9.14 -5.31
C VAL A 259 23.51 -9.28 -3.97
N ILE A 260 22.94 -8.69 -2.91
CA ILE A 260 23.49 -8.80 -1.55
C ILE A 260 23.43 -10.26 -1.07
N ALA A 261 22.32 -10.97 -1.28
CA ALA A 261 22.21 -12.39 -0.91
C ALA A 261 23.26 -13.23 -1.66
N ALA A 262 23.38 -13.03 -2.98
CA ALA A 262 24.34 -13.75 -3.81
C ALA A 262 25.81 -13.49 -3.39
N ALA A 263 26.17 -12.23 -3.15
CA ALA A 263 27.51 -11.86 -2.69
C ALA A 263 27.80 -12.40 -1.29
N LEU A 264 26.82 -12.37 -0.38
CA LEU A 264 26.96 -12.95 0.96
C LEU A 264 27.14 -14.48 0.89
N ALA A 265 26.37 -15.16 0.05
CA ALA A 265 26.47 -16.61 -0.12
C ALA A 265 27.86 -17.01 -0.65
N ARG A 266 28.38 -16.28 -1.65
CA ARG A 266 29.75 -16.46 -2.16
C ARG A 266 30.80 -16.23 -1.08
N ALA A 267 30.68 -15.15 -0.32
CA ALA A 267 31.65 -14.81 0.73
C ALA A 267 31.62 -15.78 1.93
N ALA A 268 30.44 -16.27 2.29
CA ALA A 268 30.25 -17.16 3.44
C ALA A 268 30.47 -18.65 3.10
N GLY A 269 30.45 -19.04 1.82
CA GLY A 269 30.52 -20.45 1.39
C GLY A 269 29.34 -21.29 1.89
N ARG A 270 28.19 -20.66 2.15
CA ARG A 270 26.96 -21.25 2.68
C ARG A 270 25.75 -20.52 2.08
N PRO A 271 24.60 -21.18 1.91
CA PRO A 271 23.38 -20.49 1.49
C PRO A 271 23.01 -19.35 2.46
N VAL A 272 22.53 -18.23 1.93
CA VAL A 272 22.15 -17.04 2.71
C VAL A 272 20.74 -16.59 2.32
N LEU A 273 19.86 -16.47 3.32
CA LEU A 273 18.54 -15.85 3.20
C LEU A 273 18.63 -14.37 3.56
N VAL A 274 18.27 -13.48 2.62
CA VAL A 274 17.99 -12.07 2.88
C VAL A 274 16.48 -11.85 2.76
N GLU A 275 15.83 -11.54 3.88
CA GLU A 275 14.40 -11.23 3.98
C GLU A 275 14.23 -9.79 4.46
N LEU A 276 13.50 -8.97 3.71
CA LEU A 276 13.15 -7.63 4.17
C LEU A 276 11.99 -7.68 5.15
N ASP A 277 12.11 -6.98 6.26
CA ASP A 277 10.94 -6.73 7.11
C ASP A 277 9.98 -5.72 6.45
N ARG A 278 8.77 -5.59 7.00
CA ARG A 278 7.76 -4.68 6.45
C ARG A 278 8.19 -3.20 6.47
N ALA A 279 8.99 -2.78 7.44
CA ALA A 279 9.47 -1.40 7.51
C ALA A 279 10.57 -1.15 6.46
N GLU A 280 11.43 -2.13 6.21
CA GLU A 280 12.41 -2.11 5.13
C GLU A 280 11.74 -2.13 3.75
N GLU A 281 10.71 -2.94 3.56
CA GLU A 281 9.91 -2.98 2.33
C GLU A 281 9.35 -1.58 1.99
N PHE A 282 8.86 -0.84 2.98
CA PHE A 282 8.36 0.53 2.76
C PHE A 282 9.47 1.59 2.66
N GLY A 283 10.55 1.43 3.43
CA GLY A 283 11.58 2.45 3.60
C GLY A 283 12.73 2.37 2.61
N ALA A 284 13.03 1.19 2.09
CA ALA A 284 14.16 0.94 1.19
C ALA A 284 13.73 0.49 -0.21
N ASN A 285 12.59 -0.20 -0.35
CA ASN A 285 12.11 -0.57 -1.68
C ASN A 285 11.58 0.66 -2.46
N LYS A 286 11.39 0.46 -3.76
CA LYS A 286 11.17 1.50 -4.76
C LYS A 286 9.69 1.69 -5.02
N PRO A 287 9.05 2.74 -4.51
CA PRO A 287 7.61 2.93 -4.61
C PRO A 287 7.22 3.49 -5.98
N ARG A 288 5.91 3.69 -6.20
CA ARG A 288 5.45 4.54 -7.29
C ARG A 288 6.02 5.96 -7.14
N HIS A 289 6.40 6.54 -8.27
CA HIS A 289 6.83 7.93 -8.39
C HIS A 289 5.67 8.91 -8.15
N ARG A 290 5.91 9.97 -7.37
CA ARG A 290 5.02 11.13 -7.28
C ARG A 290 5.13 11.96 -8.56
N PHE A 291 3.99 12.39 -9.09
CA PHE A 291 3.91 13.29 -10.25
C PHE A 291 3.20 14.57 -9.84
N GLU A 292 3.69 15.71 -10.34
CA GLU A 292 2.99 17.00 -10.34
C GLU A 292 2.81 17.42 -11.80
N THR A 293 1.57 17.51 -12.26
CA THR A 293 1.23 17.82 -13.65
C THR A 293 0.44 19.12 -13.70
N VAL A 294 0.99 20.16 -14.32
CA VAL A 294 0.20 21.30 -14.78
C VAL A 294 -0.25 20.97 -16.19
N LEU A 295 -1.56 20.90 -16.41
CA LEU A 295 -2.12 20.63 -17.72
C LEU A 295 -3.06 21.78 -18.08
N ARG A 296 -2.99 22.22 -19.33
CA ARG A 296 -3.97 23.09 -19.97
C ARG A 296 -4.60 22.32 -21.13
N THR A 297 -5.92 22.27 -21.14
CA THR A 297 -6.71 21.59 -22.16
C THR A 297 -7.63 22.58 -22.86
N SER A 298 -7.65 22.55 -24.18
CA SER A 298 -8.50 23.41 -25.02
C SER A 298 -9.44 22.58 -25.88
N ALA A 299 -10.67 23.05 -26.08
CA ALA A 299 -11.68 22.42 -26.92
C ALA A 299 -12.51 23.47 -27.68
N ASP A 300 -13.10 23.10 -28.81
CA ASP A 300 -14.04 23.96 -29.54
C ASP A 300 -15.47 23.92 -28.94
N ALA A 301 -16.43 24.57 -29.62
CA ALA A 301 -17.83 24.62 -29.17
C ALA A 301 -18.55 23.26 -29.25
N ASP A 302 -18.10 22.36 -30.12
CA ASP A 302 -18.67 21.02 -30.30
C ASP A 302 -18.05 19.99 -29.34
N GLY A 303 -17.07 20.41 -28.54
CA GLY A 303 -16.36 19.56 -27.59
C GLY A 303 -15.24 18.73 -28.22
N VAL A 304 -14.79 19.07 -29.42
CA VAL A 304 -13.59 18.47 -30.02
C VAL A 304 -12.36 19.07 -29.35
N LEU A 305 -11.51 18.19 -28.81
CA LEU A 305 -10.27 18.59 -28.15
C LEU A 305 -9.28 19.14 -29.19
N ARG A 306 -8.65 20.26 -28.85
CA ARG A 306 -7.69 20.98 -29.71
C ARG A 306 -6.27 20.78 -29.25
N GLU A 307 -6.00 21.01 -27.97
CA GLU A 307 -4.64 20.99 -27.44
C GLU A 307 -4.60 20.39 -26.03
N PHE A 308 -3.57 19.59 -25.78
CA PHE A 308 -3.04 19.36 -24.43
C PHE A 308 -1.67 20.02 -24.29
N ASP A 309 -1.50 20.87 -23.29
CA ASP A 309 -0.24 21.54 -22.97
C ASP A 309 0.17 21.25 -21.53
N ALA A 310 1.24 20.47 -21.36
CA ALA A 310 1.60 19.85 -20.10
C ALA A 310 3.00 20.26 -19.59
N ASP A 311 3.10 20.62 -18.32
CA ASP A 311 4.37 20.65 -17.55
C ASP A 311 4.32 19.55 -16.48
N VAL A 312 5.17 18.54 -16.63
CA VAL A 312 5.19 17.33 -15.79
C VAL A 312 6.48 17.29 -14.97
N LEU A 313 6.33 17.30 -13.65
CA LEU A 313 7.44 17.06 -12.72
C LEU A 313 7.29 15.68 -12.09
N VAL A 314 8.34 14.87 -12.17
CA VAL A 314 8.40 13.55 -11.54
C VAL A 314 9.42 13.58 -10.41
N ASP A 315 8.99 13.18 -9.22
CA ASP A 315 9.91 12.92 -8.12
C ASP A 315 10.65 11.60 -8.36
N ASN A 316 11.91 11.67 -8.79
CA ASN A 316 12.76 10.52 -9.10
C ASN A 316 13.20 9.78 -7.84
N GLY A 317 13.21 10.46 -6.69
CA GLY A 317 14.06 10.07 -5.58
C GLY A 317 15.54 10.17 -5.94
N SER A 318 16.37 9.36 -5.28
CA SER A 318 17.82 9.55 -5.28
C SER A 318 18.59 8.86 -6.40
N TYR A 319 17.97 8.00 -7.21
CA TYR A 319 18.59 7.27 -8.32
C TYR A 319 17.58 7.01 -9.42
N ASN A 320 18.04 6.84 -10.67
CA ASN A 320 17.17 6.74 -11.83
C ASN A 320 16.32 5.48 -11.87
N HIS A 321 16.91 4.32 -11.53
CA HIS A 321 16.29 3.02 -11.76
C HIS A 321 15.49 2.97 -13.09
N MET A 322 14.16 2.89 -13.02
CA MET A 322 13.26 2.94 -14.18
C MET A 322 12.48 4.26 -14.34
N GLY A 323 12.75 5.29 -13.53
CA GLY A 323 12.08 6.59 -13.55
C GLY A 323 12.13 7.31 -14.90
N THR A 324 13.22 7.13 -15.65
CA THR A 324 13.34 7.65 -17.03
C THR A 324 12.31 7.06 -17.99
N SER A 325 11.98 5.78 -17.82
CA SER A 325 10.96 5.10 -18.62
C SER A 325 9.55 5.42 -18.12
N VAL A 326 9.35 5.53 -16.81
CA VAL A 326 8.07 5.89 -16.19
C VAL A 326 7.66 7.31 -16.61
N LEU A 327 8.59 8.26 -16.66
CA LEU A 327 8.34 9.61 -17.18
C LEU A 327 7.84 9.57 -18.63
N ARG A 328 8.50 8.79 -19.50
CA ARG A 328 8.12 8.69 -20.92
C ARG A 328 6.73 8.09 -21.11
N VAL A 329 6.39 7.02 -20.39
CA VAL A 329 5.05 6.39 -20.48
C VAL A 329 3.97 7.32 -19.93
N GLY A 330 4.26 8.07 -18.87
CA GLY A 330 3.37 9.14 -18.41
C GLY A 330 3.05 10.16 -19.50
N LEU A 331 4.05 10.61 -20.26
CA LEU A 331 3.83 11.55 -21.38
C LEU A 331 3.00 10.94 -22.52
N ILE A 332 3.25 9.67 -22.86
CA ILE A 332 2.50 8.95 -23.90
C ILE A 332 0.98 8.97 -23.64
N THR A 333 0.58 9.01 -22.37
CA THR A 333 -0.84 9.07 -21.96
C THR A 333 -1.58 10.24 -22.61
N LEU A 334 -0.91 11.39 -22.81
CA LEU A 334 -1.52 12.59 -23.41
C LEU A 334 -1.93 12.39 -24.87
N GLY A 335 -1.38 11.39 -25.56
CA GLY A 335 -1.64 11.14 -26.98
C GLY A 335 -2.10 9.73 -27.29
N SER A 336 -2.58 8.95 -26.31
CA SER A 336 -2.83 7.51 -26.47
C SER A 336 -4.29 7.12 -26.73
N MET A 337 -5.28 7.86 -26.20
CA MET A 337 -6.69 7.43 -26.22
C MET A 337 -7.69 8.49 -26.68
N TYR A 338 -7.29 9.76 -26.74
CA TYR A 338 -8.07 10.83 -27.37
C TYR A 338 -7.31 11.42 -28.54
N ARG A 339 -8.02 12.13 -29.41
CA ARG A 339 -7.48 12.73 -30.63
C ARG A 339 -7.56 14.26 -30.59
N PRO A 340 -6.76 14.94 -29.74
CA PRO A 340 -6.55 16.37 -29.89
C PRO A 340 -5.79 16.66 -31.20
N ASP A 341 -5.79 17.91 -31.67
CA ASP A 341 -5.02 18.33 -32.84
C ASP A 341 -3.51 18.32 -32.56
N GLY A 342 -3.12 18.61 -31.31
CA GLY A 342 -1.72 18.50 -30.89
C GLY A 342 -1.51 18.41 -29.38
N VAL A 343 -0.30 17.97 -29.02
CA VAL A 343 0.21 17.90 -27.65
C VAL A 343 1.51 18.68 -27.57
N ARG A 344 1.64 19.56 -26.58
CA ARG A 344 2.89 20.20 -26.18
C ARG A 344 3.25 19.74 -24.77
N PHE A 345 4.52 19.45 -24.53
CA PHE A 345 4.96 19.06 -23.20
C PHE A 345 6.37 19.53 -22.84
N THR A 346 6.55 19.75 -21.55
CA THR A 346 7.85 19.82 -20.88
C THR A 346 7.82 18.87 -19.70
N ALA A 347 8.84 18.04 -19.53
CA ALA A 347 8.85 17.02 -18.49
C ALA A 347 10.22 16.88 -17.83
N ARG A 348 10.24 16.80 -16.50
CA ARG A 348 11.47 16.76 -15.70
C ARG A 348 11.45 15.59 -14.73
N LEU A 349 12.46 14.74 -14.81
CA LEU A 349 12.77 13.73 -13.79
C LEU A 349 13.71 14.36 -12.76
N VAL A 350 13.19 14.66 -11.57
CA VAL A 350 13.87 15.49 -10.57
C VAL A 350 14.41 14.63 -9.43
N ASP A 351 15.73 14.66 -9.23
CA ASP A 351 16.39 13.98 -8.14
C ASP A 351 16.06 14.64 -6.80
N THR A 352 15.59 13.84 -5.86
CA THR A 352 15.35 14.24 -4.47
C THR A 352 16.06 13.27 -3.53
N ALA A 353 16.36 13.72 -2.31
CA ALA A 353 17.06 12.93 -1.32
C ALA A 353 16.12 11.96 -0.57
N THR A 354 15.27 11.28 -1.32
CA THR A 354 14.33 10.25 -0.85
C THR A 354 14.61 8.92 -1.58
N GLN A 355 13.96 7.84 -1.14
CA GLN A 355 14.09 6.54 -1.80
C GLN A 355 13.75 6.67 -3.30
N PRO A 356 14.53 6.03 -4.20
CA PRO A 356 14.28 6.08 -5.63
C PRO A 356 12.93 5.45 -5.99
N GLY A 357 12.24 6.01 -6.97
CA GLY A 357 11.02 5.42 -7.49
C GLY A 357 11.28 4.19 -8.36
N GLY A 358 10.25 3.35 -8.54
CA GLY A 358 10.32 2.14 -9.36
C GLY A 358 9.08 1.91 -10.20
N GLN A 359 9.03 0.72 -10.80
CA GLN A 359 7.92 0.24 -11.61
C GLN A 359 6.76 -0.08 -10.69
N PHE A 360 5.57 0.35 -11.10
CA PHE A 360 4.32 0.04 -10.43
C PHE A 360 3.27 -0.16 -11.52
N ARG A 361 2.34 -1.11 -11.33
CA ARG A 361 1.16 -1.36 -12.19
C ARG A 361 0.64 -0.07 -12.87
N GLY A 362 0.57 -0.04 -14.20
CA GLY A 362 0.11 1.11 -14.99
C GLY A 362 1.18 2.15 -15.30
N TYR A 363 2.38 2.04 -14.71
CA TYR A 363 3.63 2.57 -15.25
C TYR A 363 3.68 4.06 -15.63
N GLY A 364 3.16 4.96 -14.77
CA GLY A 364 3.15 6.41 -15.04
C GLY A 364 1.83 6.91 -15.63
N THR A 365 1.05 6.05 -16.27
CA THR A 365 -0.25 6.40 -16.88
C THR A 365 -1.28 6.88 -15.85
N PRO A 366 -1.49 6.23 -14.69
CA PRO A 366 -2.46 6.71 -13.69
C PRO A 366 -2.19 8.15 -13.24
N GLN A 367 -0.92 8.53 -13.15
CA GLN A 367 -0.50 9.85 -12.69
C GLN A 367 -0.88 10.98 -13.65
N VAL A 368 -0.70 10.78 -14.95
CA VAL A 368 -1.06 11.78 -15.97
C VAL A 368 -2.54 11.70 -16.33
N SER A 369 -3.12 10.49 -16.32
CA SER A 369 -4.55 10.26 -16.54
C SER A 369 -5.42 11.02 -15.55
N LEU A 370 -5.02 11.14 -14.27
CA LEU A 370 -5.72 12.00 -13.30
C LEU A 370 -5.95 13.42 -13.82
N ALA A 371 -4.92 14.05 -14.36
CA ALA A 371 -5.00 15.42 -14.87
C ALA A 371 -5.85 15.48 -16.15
N MET A 372 -5.62 14.54 -17.07
CA MET A 372 -6.27 14.48 -18.37
C MET A 372 -7.78 14.23 -18.23
N GLU A 373 -8.18 13.19 -17.51
CA GLU A 373 -9.59 12.81 -17.32
C GLU A 373 -10.37 13.81 -16.48
N SER A 374 -9.71 14.47 -15.52
CA SER A 374 -10.34 15.56 -14.77
C SER A 374 -10.61 16.77 -15.67
N GLN A 375 -9.69 17.10 -16.58
CA GLN A 375 -9.88 18.24 -17.48
C GLN A 375 -10.86 17.96 -18.61
N VAL A 376 -10.95 16.72 -19.09
CA VAL A 376 -12.03 16.30 -20.00
C VAL A 376 -13.39 16.53 -19.32
N ASP A 377 -13.51 16.19 -18.03
CA ASP A 377 -14.72 16.45 -17.25
C ASP A 377 -14.99 17.97 -17.05
N GLU A 378 -13.97 18.77 -16.74
CA GLU A 378 -14.09 20.24 -16.65
C GLU A 378 -14.46 20.91 -18.00
N ILE A 379 -13.99 20.37 -19.14
CA ILE A 379 -14.40 20.83 -20.48
C ILE A 379 -15.89 20.51 -20.69
N ALA A 380 -16.30 19.27 -20.38
CA ALA A 380 -17.69 18.84 -20.53
C ALA A 380 -18.66 19.75 -19.76
N GLU A 381 -18.33 20.03 -18.50
CA GLU A 381 -19.09 20.94 -17.63
C GLU A 381 -19.22 22.35 -18.26
N ARG A 382 -18.11 22.94 -18.71
CA ARG A 382 -18.11 24.31 -19.27
C ARG A 382 -18.87 24.43 -20.59
N LEU A 383 -18.93 23.37 -21.38
CA LEU A 383 -19.67 23.32 -22.63
C LEU A 383 -21.12 22.84 -22.44
N GLY A 384 -21.50 22.39 -21.25
CA GLY A 384 -22.81 21.79 -21.01
C GLY A 384 -23.02 20.46 -21.75
N ILE A 385 -21.94 19.74 -22.05
CA ILE A 385 -21.96 18.43 -22.73
C ILE A 385 -21.88 17.34 -21.66
N ASP A 386 -22.59 16.23 -21.85
CA ASP A 386 -22.45 15.07 -20.97
C ASP A 386 -21.01 14.52 -21.02
N PRO A 387 -20.36 14.20 -19.88
CA PRO A 387 -18.96 13.78 -19.85
C PRO A 387 -18.70 12.41 -20.51
N VAL A 388 -19.71 11.54 -20.65
CA VAL A 388 -19.59 10.31 -21.45
C VAL A 388 -19.61 10.66 -22.94
N GLU A 389 -20.55 11.52 -23.35
CA GLU A 389 -20.69 11.99 -24.73
C GLU A 389 -19.43 12.73 -25.23
N LEU A 390 -18.86 13.64 -24.42
CA LEU A 390 -17.63 14.34 -24.79
C LEU A 390 -16.49 13.35 -25.08
N ARG A 391 -16.38 12.27 -24.29
CA ARG A 391 -15.35 11.23 -24.50
C ARG A 391 -15.59 10.48 -25.80
N LEU A 392 -16.84 10.10 -26.09
CA LEU A 392 -17.22 9.41 -27.33
C LEU A 392 -16.83 10.21 -28.58
N ARG A 393 -17.03 11.53 -28.57
CA ARG A 393 -16.66 12.43 -29.68
C ARG A 393 -15.17 12.48 -29.99
N ASN A 394 -14.33 12.16 -29.01
CA ASN A 394 -12.87 12.34 -29.08
C ASN A 394 -12.09 11.02 -29.20
N LEU A 395 -12.76 9.88 -29.40
CA LEU A 395 -12.11 8.59 -29.56
C LEU A 395 -11.41 8.46 -30.93
N PRO A 396 -10.22 7.84 -30.99
CA PRO A 396 -9.63 7.47 -32.26
C PRO A 396 -10.44 6.33 -32.91
N PRO A 397 -10.66 6.36 -34.23
CA PRO A 397 -11.28 5.23 -34.92
C PRO A 397 -10.37 4.00 -34.90
N GLU A 398 -10.92 2.84 -35.22
CA GLU A 398 -10.12 1.64 -35.47
C GLU A 398 -9.14 1.86 -36.62
N HIS A 399 -8.01 1.15 -36.59
CA HIS A 399 -6.89 1.30 -37.51
C HIS A 399 -6.22 2.70 -37.53
N ALA A 400 -6.53 3.56 -36.57
CA ALA A 400 -5.87 4.87 -36.45
C ALA A 400 -4.43 4.77 -35.91
N THR A 401 -3.62 5.74 -36.31
CA THR A 401 -2.36 6.06 -35.61
C THR A 401 -2.59 7.25 -34.69
N THR A 402 -2.32 7.09 -33.41
CA THR A 402 -2.46 8.15 -32.41
C THR A 402 -1.27 9.12 -32.43
N LEU A 403 -1.40 10.27 -31.77
CA LEU A 403 -0.33 11.28 -31.73
C LEU A 403 0.97 10.77 -31.09
N CYS A 404 0.88 9.80 -30.16
CA CYS A 404 2.06 9.18 -29.54
C CYS A 404 2.68 8.06 -30.40
N GLY A 405 2.08 7.73 -31.55
CA GLY A 405 2.57 6.74 -32.51
C GLY A 405 1.96 5.34 -32.37
N TYR A 406 1.01 5.14 -31.45
CA TYR A 406 0.31 3.85 -31.33
C TYR A 406 -0.53 3.55 -32.58
N ARG A 407 -0.37 2.36 -33.15
CA ARG A 407 -1.21 1.83 -34.23
C ARG A 407 -2.33 1.00 -33.61
N VAL A 408 -3.51 1.59 -33.48
CA VAL A 408 -4.66 0.94 -32.84
C VAL A 408 -5.35 0.06 -33.87
N THR A 409 -5.30 -1.25 -33.72
CA THR A 409 -6.00 -2.20 -34.62
C THR A 409 -7.50 -2.23 -34.33
N THR A 410 -7.88 -2.48 -33.08
CA THR A 410 -9.28 -2.49 -32.61
C THR A 410 -9.46 -1.53 -31.44
N ASN A 411 -10.63 -0.88 -31.35
CA ASN A 411 -10.93 0.07 -30.27
C ASN A 411 -12.37 -0.06 -29.77
N ARG A 412 -12.55 -0.72 -28.63
CA ARG A 412 -13.87 -0.88 -27.99
C ARG A 412 -14.06 0.04 -26.78
N LEU A 413 -13.31 1.15 -26.70
CA LEU A 413 -13.46 2.11 -25.60
C LEU A 413 -14.86 2.75 -25.57
N GLY A 414 -15.47 2.99 -26.74
CA GLY A 414 -16.85 3.47 -26.83
C GLY A 414 -17.84 2.51 -26.19
N ASP A 415 -17.71 1.21 -26.47
CA ASP A 415 -18.54 0.17 -25.86
C ASP A 415 -18.32 0.09 -24.34
N CYS A 416 -17.08 0.29 -23.86
CA CYS A 416 -16.80 0.36 -22.43
C CYS A 416 -17.51 1.55 -21.77
N LEU A 417 -17.50 2.72 -22.42
CA LEU A 417 -18.17 3.93 -21.92
C LEU A 417 -19.68 3.75 -21.85
N VAL A 418 -20.28 3.14 -22.89
CA VAL A 418 -21.71 2.80 -22.91
C VAL A 418 -22.05 1.78 -21.83
N ALA A 419 -21.26 0.71 -21.67
CA ALA A 419 -21.48 -0.28 -20.63
C ALA A 419 -21.43 0.32 -19.21
N VAL A 420 -20.55 1.30 -18.96
CA VAL A 420 -20.52 2.04 -17.69
C VAL A 420 -21.75 2.92 -17.53
N ARG A 421 -22.15 3.66 -18.58
CA ARG A 421 -23.35 4.52 -18.59
C ARG A 421 -24.60 3.71 -18.22
N ASP A 422 -24.78 2.58 -18.88
CA ASP A 422 -25.93 1.69 -18.67
C ASP A 422 -25.90 1.06 -17.29
N ALA A 423 -24.76 0.49 -16.89
CA ALA A 423 -24.64 -0.23 -15.62
C ALA A 423 -24.84 0.65 -14.38
N LEU A 424 -24.61 1.97 -14.50
CA LEU A 424 -24.79 2.94 -13.42
C LEU A 424 -26.14 3.67 -13.46
N ASP A 425 -27.04 3.32 -14.39
CA ASP A 425 -28.26 4.07 -14.69
C ASP A 425 -27.96 5.58 -14.86
N TRP A 426 -26.88 5.89 -15.57
CA TRP A 426 -26.28 7.23 -15.62
C TRP A 426 -27.29 8.32 -15.98
N ASP A 427 -28.11 8.09 -17.01
CA ASP A 427 -29.08 9.09 -17.48
C ASP A 427 -30.13 9.43 -16.43
N ARG A 428 -30.62 8.40 -15.72
CA ARG A 428 -31.54 8.58 -14.60
C ARG A 428 -30.85 9.31 -13.45
N ALA A 429 -29.63 8.91 -13.10
CA ALA A 429 -28.85 9.54 -12.04
C ALA A 429 -28.59 11.04 -12.33
N ARG A 430 -28.33 11.41 -13.58
CA ARG A 430 -28.16 12.79 -14.02
C ARG A 430 -29.45 13.60 -13.94
N ALA A 431 -30.60 12.98 -14.21
CA ALA A 431 -31.91 13.61 -14.06
C ALA A 431 -32.33 13.76 -12.58
N GLU A 432 -32.04 12.77 -11.74
CA GLU A 432 -32.40 12.70 -10.32
C GLU A 432 -31.22 13.07 -9.41
N ARG A 433 -30.59 14.24 -9.64
CA ARG A 433 -29.43 14.66 -8.84
C ARG A 433 -29.75 14.66 -7.34
N ARG A 434 -28.88 14.00 -6.57
CA ARG A 434 -28.98 13.94 -5.11
C ARG A 434 -27.90 14.81 -4.50
N ALA A 435 -28.27 15.62 -3.51
CA ALA A 435 -27.29 16.37 -2.74
C ALA A 435 -26.25 15.42 -2.12
N ASP A 436 -24.98 15.80 -2.18
CA ASP A 436 -23.85 15.10 -1.56
C ASP A 436 -23.56 13.69 -2.10
N ARG A 437 -24.24 13.28 -3.17
CA ARG A 437 -23.92 12.09 -3.96
C ARG A 437 -23.54 12.51 -5.37
N GLY A 438 -22.47 11.94 -5.89
CA GLY A 438 -21.99 12.25 -7.23
C GLY A 438 -21.58 11.04 -8.04
N TRP A 439 -21.61 11.21 -9.35
CA TRP A 439 -21.26 10.22 -10.35
C TRP A 439 -20.07 10.72 -11.17
N GLY A 440 -19.10 9.85 -11.39
CA GLY A 440 -17.91 10.17 -12.15
C GLY A 440 -17.53 9.04 -13.09
N VAL A 441 -17.02 9.42 -14.26
CA VAL A 441 -16.51 8.50 -15.27
C VAL A 441 -15.07 8.86 -15.62
N ALA A 442 -14.25 7.85 -15.89
CA ALA A 442 -12.92 8.02 -16.45
C ALA A 442 -12.55 6.86 -17.39
N ALA A 443 -11.71 7.14 -18.37
CA ALA A 443 -11.20 6.18 -19.33
C ALA A 443 -9.69 5.96 -19.23
N GLY A 444 -9.21 4.88 -19.81
CA GLY A 444 -7.79 4.52 -19.86
C GLY A 444 -7.43 3.71 -21.11
N ALA A 445 -6.16 3.80 -21.49
CA ALA A 445 -5.52 2.98 -22.51
C ALA A 445 -4.15 2.48 -22.02
N HIS A 446 -3.75 1.28 -22.45
CA HIS A 446 -2.47 0.67 -22.07
C HIS A 446 -2.05 -0.35 -23.12
N GLY A 447 -0.74 -0.44 -23.40
CA GLY A 447 -0.19 -1.46 -24.30
C GLY A 447 -0.25 -2.87 -23.72
N SER A 448 -0.42 -3.87 -24.59
CA SER A 448 -0.34 -5.30 -24.28
C SER A 448 1.05 -5.83 -24.59
N GLY A 449 2.02 -5.47 -23.76
CA GLY A 449 3.44 -5.73 -23.96
C GLY A 449 4.14 -4.61 -24.71
N ALA A 450 5.06 -3.93 -24.03
CA ALA A 450 5.85 -2.85 -24.64
C ALA A 450 7.19 -3.37 -25.17
N TYR A 451 7.47 -3.05 -26.43
CA TYR A 451 8.80 -3.12 -27.02
C TYR A 451 9.63 -1.95 -26.50
N ALA A 452 10.13 -2.10 -25.28
CA ALA A 452 10.87 -1.08 -24.53
C ALA A 452 12.33 -1.46 -24.24
N TYR A 453 12.73 -2.67 -24.63
CA TYR A 453 14.06 -3.25 -24.48
C TYR A 453 14.42 -4.03 -25.73
N GLU A 454 15.71 -4.11 -26.04
CA GLU A 454 16.22 -5.03 -27.05
C GLU A 454 15.78 -6.47 -26.70
N MET A 455 15.32 -7.23 -27.69
CA MET A 455 14.68 -8.55 -27.55
C MET A 455 13.30 -8.56 -26.87
N ALA A 456 12.70 -7.42 -26.50
CA ALA A 456 11.34 -7.44 -25.93
C ALA A 456 10.25 -7.90 -26.91
N ASN A 457 10.58 -7.98 -28.20
CA ASN A 457 9.75 -8.59 -29.24
C ASN A 457 10.00 -10.10 -29.41
N ARG A 458 10.79 -10.75 -28.55
CA ARG A 458 11.01 -12.22 -28.56
C ARG A 458 10.42 -12.86 -27.31
N SER A 459 9.89 -14.07 -27.46
CA SER A 459 9.45 -14.96 -26.37
C SER A 459 9.66 -16.40 -26.80
N ASP A 460 10.34 -17.20 -26.00
CA ASP A 460 10.56 -18.62 -26.29
C ASP A 460 9.74 -19.48 -25.33
N ALA A 461 9.26 -20.62 -25.82
CA ALA A 461 8.49 -21.56 -25.03
C ALA A 461 8.74 -22.99 -25.52
N ALA A 462 8.55 -23.94 -24.61
CA ALA A 462 8.59 -25.34 -24.95
C ALA A 462 7.41 -26.11 -24.38
N VAL A 463 7.02 -27.16 -25.09
CA VAL A 463 5.96 -28.09 -24.71
C VAL A 463 6.52 -29.51 -24.85
N ASP A 464 6.54 -30.23 -23.75
CA ASP A 464 6.99 -31.62 -23.70
C ASP A 464 5.77 -32.54 -23.54
N LEU A 465 5.65 -33.54 -24.40
CA LEU A 465 4.66 -34.62 -24.26
C LEU A 465 5.36 -35.87 -23.71
N PHE A 466 4.84 -36.40 -22.60
CA PHE A 466 5.35 -37.61 -21.97
C PHE A 466 4.73 -38.87 -22.60
N ALA A 467 5.46 -39.98 -22.55
CA ALA A 467 4.96 -41.26 -23.05
C ALA A 467 3.70 -41.77 -22.31
N ASP A 468 3.40 -41.24 -21.12
CA ASP A 468 2.16 -41.52 -20.37
C ASP A 468 1.00 -40.57 -20.75
N GLY A 469 1.19 -39.67 -21.71
CA GLY A 469 0.18 -38.73 -22.21
C GLY A 469 0.13 -37.40 -21.46
N ARG A 470 0.87 -37.23 -20.36
CA ARG A 470 0.97 -35.93 -19.66
C ARG A 470 1.70 -34.91 -20.51
N VAL A 471 1.44 -33.63 -20.26
CA VAL A 471 2.07 -32.50 -20.96
C VAL A 471 2.72 -31.57 -19.95
N ARG A 472 3.90 -31.03 -20.28
CA ARG A 472 4.56 -29.97 -19.52
C ARG A 472 4.83 -28.77 -20.42
N VAL A 473 4.37 -27.60 -19.99
CA VAL A 473 4.74 -26.31 -20.58
C VAL A 473 5.95 -25.76 -19.82
N ARG A 474 6.98 -25.31 -20.53
CA ARG A 474 8.17 -24.67 -19.95
C ARG A 474 8.31 -23.24 -20.48
N HIS A 475 8.47 -22.27 -19.58
CA HIS A 475 8.72 -20.86 -19.93
C HIS A 475 9.58 -20.15 -18.87
N GLY A 476 10.46 -19.24 -19.29
CA GLY A 476 11.38 -18.53 -18.38
C GLY A 476 10.76 -17.38 -17.57
N SER A 477 9.47 -17.05 -17.78
CA SER A 477 8.75 -16.06 -16.95
C SER A 477 8.36 -16.62 -15.57
N ALA A 478 7.91 -15.73 -14.68
CA ALA A 478 7.30 -16.06 -13.38
C ALA A 478 5.83 -15.61 -13.32
N ASP A 479 5.00 -16.31 -12.55
CA ASP A 479 3.61 -15.90 -12.26
C ASP A 479 3.47 -15.34 -10.84
N ALA A 480 3.31 -14.01 -10.75
CA ALA A 480 3.13 -13.30 -9.48
C ALA A 480 1.67 -13.23 -9.00
N GLY A 481 0.89 -14.26 -9.29
CA GLY A 481 -0.54 -14.33 -8.96
C GLY A 481 -1.46 -13.70 -10.01
N THR A 482 -0.96 -13.56 -11.25
CA THR A 482 -1.75 -13.06 -12.39
C THR A 482 -2.59 -14.14 -13.05
N GLY A 483 -2.28 -15.42 -12.79
CA GLY A 483 -2.91 -16.57 -13.43
C GLY A 483 -2.26 -16.92 -14.78
N GLN A 484 -1.06 -16.40 -15.05
CA GLN A 484 -0.29 -16.67 -16.27
C GLN A 484 -0.11 -18.18 -16.46
N ASN A 485 0.32 -18.93 -15.44
CA ASN A 485 0.56 -20.37 -15.59
C ASN A 485 -0.71 -21.12 -16.01
N THR A 486 -1.86 -20.74 -15.43
CA THR A 486 -3.15 -21.35 -15.80
C THR A 486 -3.56 -21.01 -17.23
N ILE A 487 -3.37 -19.76 -17.66
CA ILE A 487 -3.65 -19.34 -19.04
C ILE A 487 -2.78 -20.11 -20.04
N LEU A 488 -1.48 -20.27 -19.75
CA LEU A 488 -0.57 -21.02 -20.62
C LEU A 488 -0.92 -22.51 -20.69
N ALA A 489 -1.33 -23.11 -19.56
CA ALA A 489 -1.80 -24.49 -19.53
C ALA A 489 -3.10 -24.66 -20.35
N GLN A 490 -4.06 -23.72 -20.27
CA GLN A 490 -5.27 -23.74 -21.09
C GLN A 490 -4.97 -23.65 -22.59
N ILE A 491 -4.01 -22.81 -22.98
CA ILE A 491 -3.55 -22.67 -24.37
C ILE A 491 -2.97 -24.00 -24.88
N ALA A 492 -2.05 -24.61 -24.13
CA ALA A 492 -1.45 -25.89 -24.52
C ALA A 492 -2.49 -27.02 -24.59
N ALA A 493 -3.38 -27.11 -23.60
CA ALA A 493 -4.45 -28.10 -23.57
C ALA A 493 -5.38 -27.98 -24.79
N PHE A 494 -5.74 -26.74 -25.16
CA PHE A 494 -6.61 -26.46 -26.29
C PHE A 494 -6.01 -26.90 -27.64
N GLU A 495 -4.72 -26.61 -27.87
CA GLU A 495 -4.07 -26.94 -29.15
C GLU A 495 -3.77 -28.44 -29.31
N LEU A 496 -3.39 -29.10 -28.22
CA LEU A 496 -3.08 -30.54 -28.23
C LEU A 496 -4.32 -31.43 -28.08
N GLY A 497 -5.45 -30.88 -27.65
CA GLY A 497 -6.67 -31.64 -27.40
C GLY A 497 -6.57 -32.59 -26.21
N VAL A 498 -5.80 -32.23 -25.17
CA VAL A 498 -5.67 -32.96 -23.90
C VAL A 498 -6.55 -32.32 -22.81
N ASP A 499 -6.79 -33.03 -21.71
CA ASP A 499 -7.45 -32.44 -20.56
C ASP A 499 -6.48 -31.53 -19.78
N LEU A 500 -7.00 -30.41 -19.26
CA LEU A 500 -6.17 -29.45 -18.52
C LEU A 500 -5.50 -30.07 -17.28
N ALA A 501 -6.13 -31.09 -16.69
CA ALA A 501 -5.59 -31.82 -15.54
C ALA A 501 -4.28 -32.57 -15.87
N ASP A 502 -4.04 -32.86 -17.14
CA ASP A 502 -2.83 -33.54 -17.62
C ASP A 502 -1.72 -32.55 -18.00
N VAL A 503 -1.96 -31.24 -17.87
CA VAL A 503 -0.99 -30.19 -18.19
C VAL A 503 -0.36 -29.61 -16.93
N SER A 504 0.96 -29.71 -16.84
CA SER A 504 1.78 -29.04 -15.83
C SER A 504 2.53 -27.85 -16.43
N VAL A 505 2.94 -26.89 -15.59
CA VAL A 505 3.73 -25.73 -16.00
C VAL A 505 4.97 -25.64 -15.13
N LEU A 506 6.13 -25.57 -15.77
CA LEU A 506 7.42 -25.27 -15.15
C LEU A 506 7.81 -23.84 -15.52
N SER A 507 7.97 -23.01 -14.50
CA SER A 507 8.29 -21.59 -14.63
C SER A 507 9.60 -21.26 -13.91
N THR A 508 10.33 -20.23 -14.36
CA THR A 508 11.47 -19.66 -13.59
C THR A 508 12.54 -20.69 -13.18
N ASP A 509 12.98 -21.54 -14.12
CA ASP A 509 14.15 -22.40 -13.91
C ASP A 509 15.18 -22.14 -15.01
N GLY A 510 16.26 -21.44 -14.67
CA GLY A 510 17.26 -20.96 -15.63
C GLY A 510 17.96 -22.06 -16.45
N GLU A 511 17.92 -23.32 -16.01
CA GLU A 511 18.51 -24.45 -16.74
C GLU A 511 17.48 -25.24 -17.56
N ARG A 512 16.20 -25.19 -17.17
CA ARG A 512 15.14 -26.03 -17.75
C ARG A 512 14.15 -25.26 -18.60
N THR A 513 14.12 -23.94 -18.49
CA THR A 513 13.15 -23.09 -19.19
C THR A 513 13.81 -22.25 -20.28
N PRO A 514 13.13 -22.05 -21.43
CA PRO A 514 13.67 -21.27 -22.53
C PRO A 514 13.66 -19.76 -22.25
N PHE A 515 14.31 -18.99 -23.13
CA PHE A 515 14.49 -17.55 -22.97
C PHE A 515 13.16 -16.79 -22.82
N GLU A 516 13.08 -15.98 -21.75
CA GLU A 516 11.96 -15.09 -21.52
C GLU A 516 12.37 -13.92 -20.61
N LEU A 517 11.91 -12.71 -20.93
CA LEU A 517 12.22 -11.49 -20.16
C LEU A 517 11.40 -11.33 -18.88
N GLY A 518 10.34 -12.13 -18.71
CA GLY A 518 9.48 -12.12 -17.53
C GLY A 518 8.15 -11.36 -17.68
N ALA A 519 7.44 -11.24 -16.56
CA ALA A 519 6.11 -10.68 -16.44
C ALA A 519 6.13 -9.18 -16.08
N TRP A 520 6.17 -8.33 -17.11
CA TRP A 520 6.11 -6.86 -17.01
C TRP A 520 5.37 -6.26 -18.21
N SER A 521 4.92 -5.00 -18.13
CA SER A 521 4.18 -4.33 -19.22
C SER A 521 2.97 -5.11 -19.76
N SER A 522 2.33 -5.92 -18.90
CA SER A 522 1.18 -6.76 -19.27
C SER A 522 1.44 -7.71 -20.45
N ARG A 523 2.69 -8.16 -20.63
CA ARG A 523 3.09 -8.98 -21.78
C ARG A 523 2.84 -10.49 -21.64
N GLY A 524 2.62 -11.01 -20.42
CA GLY A 524 2.59 -12.45 -20.15
C GLY A 524 1.58 -13.22 -21.02
N THR A 525 0.33 -12.75 -21.10
CA THR A 525 -0.68 -13.35 -21.98
C THR A 525 -0.33 -13.20 -23.44
N HIS A 526 0.18 -12.03 -23.85
CA HIS A 526 0.38 -11.72 -25.27
C HIS A 526 1.64 -12.39 -25.84
N MET A 527 2.80 -12.19 -25.22
CA MET A 527 4.08 -12.71 -25.69
C MET A 527 4.23 -14.19 -25.33
N THR A 528 4.17 -14.53 -24.03
CA THR A 528 4.34 -15.92 -23.58
C THR A 528 3.18 -16.81 -24.03
N GLY A 529 1.95 -16.28 -24.05
CA GLY A 529 0.81 -17.02 -24.59
C GLY A 529 0.91 -17.29 -26.09
N SER A 530 1.43 -16.33 -26.88
CA SER A 530 1.70 -16.55 -28.31
C SER A 530 2.78 -17.61 -28.54
N SER A 531 3.89 -17.58 -27.79
CA SER A 531 4.96 -18.58 -27.94
C SER A 531 4.51 -19.98 -27.52
N VAL A 532 3.75 -20.11 -26.42
CA VAL A 532 3.17 -21.41 -26.02
C VAL A 532 2.16 -21.91 -27.04
N GLY A 533 1.29 -21.03 -27.55
CA GLY A 533 0.33 -21.40 -28.59
C GLY A 533 1.01 -21.84 -29.88
N GLN A 534 2.11 -21.19 -30.28
CA GLN A 534 2.91 -21.61 -31.42
C GLN A 534 3.56 -22.98 -31.18
N ALA A 535 4.26 -23.17 -30.05
CA ALA A 535 4.90 -24.44 -29.72
C ALA A 535 3.89 -25.61 -29.67
N ALA A 536 2.71 -25.38 -29.08
CA ALA A 536 1.68 -26.39 -28.98
C ALA A 536 1.06 -26.75 -30.33
N ARG A 537 0.87 -25.77 -31.24
CA ARG A 537 0.39 -26.01 -32.61
C ARG A 537 1.41 -26.80 -33.44
N GLU A 538 2.67 -26.40 -33.40
CA GLU A 538 3.75 -27.07 -34.12
C GLU A 538 3.92 -28.52 -33.62
N LEU A 539 3.83 -28.74 -32.30
CA LEU A 539 3.80 -30.10 -31.73
C LEU A 539 2.54 -30.88 -32.16
N ALA A 540 1.36 -30.26 -32.17
CA ALA A 540 0.13 -30.90 -32.62
C ALA A 540 0.24 -31.37 -34.08
N ASP A 541 0.86 -30.59 -34.96
CA ASP A 541 1.09 -30.96 -36.36
C ASP A 541 2.04 -32.16 -36.50
N ARG A 542 3.12 -32.17 -35.70
CA ARG A 542 4.03 -33.33 -35.63
C ARG A 542 3.30 -34.59 -35.17
N LEU A 543 2.47 -34.48 -34.14
CA LEU A 543 1.67 -35.60 -33.61
C LEU A 543 0.67 -36.12 -34.64
N ARG A 544 0.02 -35.24 -35.41
CA ARG A 544 -0.84 -35.64 -36.53
C ARG A 544 -0.05 -36.41 -37.59
N GLY A 545 1.18 -35.99 -37.91
CA GLY A 545 2.05 -36.72 -38.84
C GLY A 545 2.42 -38.13 -38.36
N LEU A 546 2.84 -38.27 -37.09
CA LEU A 546 3.16 -39.57 -36.50
C LEU A 546 1.92 -40.48 -36.43
N ALA A 547 0.78 -39.91 -36.02
CA ALA A 547 -0.49 -40.63 -35.98
C ALA A 547 -0.96 -41.03 -37.37
N ALA A 548 -0.78 -40.19 -38.39
CA ALA A 548 -1.17 -40.49 -39.76
C ALA A 548 -0.40 -41.69 -40.31
N ALA A 549 0.91 -41.74 -40.06
CA ALA A 549 1.74 -42.90 -40.40
C ALA A 549 1.31 -44.17 -39.64
N LYS A 550 0.90 -44.02 -38.37
CA LYS A 550 0.48 -45.15 -37.52
C LYS A 550 -0.92 -45.68 -37.85
N LEU A 551 -1.85 -44.80 -38.18
CA LEU A 551 -3.26 -45.09 -38.44
C LEU A 551 -3.56 -45.32 -39.94
N GLY A 552 -2.63 -44.96 -40.83
CA GLY A 552 -2.80 -45.09 -42.28
C GLY A 552 -3.76 -44.07 -42.89
N THR A 553 -3.90 -42.88 -42.30
CA THR A 553 -4.79 -41.80 -42.80
C THR A 553 -4.25 -40.42 -42.47
N ASP A 554 -4.38 -39.47 -43.39
CA ASP A 554 -3.95 -38.08 -43.17
C ASP A 554 -4.99 -37.22 -42.44
N ASP A 555 -6.25 -37.66 -42.33
CA ASP A 555 -7.32 -36.93 -41.63
C ASP A 555 -7.35 -37.31 -40.14
N VAL A 556 -6.37 -36.81 -39.38
CA VAL A 556 -6.24 -37.07 -37.95
C VAL A 556 -6.63 -35.86 -37.10
N ARG A 557 -7.50 -36.09 -36.10
CA ARG A 557 -7.92 -35.07 -35.13
C ARG A 557 -7.38 -35.39 -33.75
N LEU A 558 -6.81 -34.40 -33.07
CA LEU A 558 -6.40 -34.56 -31.67
C LEU A 558 -7.56 -34.22 -30.75
N ARG A 559 -7.98 -35.16 -29.89
CA ARG A 559 -9.09 -35.00 -28.97
C ARG A 559 -9.03 -36.01 -27.83
N GLY A 560 -9.23 -35.54 -26.61
CA GLY A 560 -9.29 -36.39 -25.41
C GLY A 560 -8.00 -37.15 -25.17
N GLY A 561 -6.85 -36.48 -25.38
CA GLY A 561 -5.53 -37.09 -25.22
C GLY A 561 -5.20 -38.19 -26.24
N SER A 562 -5.92 -38.24 -27.35
CA SER A 562 -5.71 -39.22 -28.44
C SER A 562 -5.73 -38.55 -29.80
N ALA A 563 -5.03 -39.16 -30.75
CA ALA A 563 -5.16 -38.88 -32.18
C ALA A 563 -6.21 -39.82 -32.77
N VAL A 564 -7.25 -39.27 -33.40
CA VAL A 564 -8.46 -40.00 -33.82
C VAL A 564 -8.66 -39.85 -35.33
N ALA A 565 -8.77 -40.98 -36.03
CA ALA A 565 -9.10 -41.09 -37.45
C ALA A 565 -10.61 -40.90 -37.69
N PRO A 566 -11.06 -40.67 -38.94
CA PRO A 566 -12.48 -40.42 -39.24
C PRO A 566 -13.37 -41.64 -39.01
N ASP A 567 -12.80 -42.85 -39.09
CA ASP A 567 -13.48 -44.12 -38.83
C ASP A 567 -13.62 -44.44 -37.33
N GLY A 568 -13.07 -43.58 -36.45
CA GLY A 568 -13.10 -43.72 -35.00
C GLY A 568 -11.90 -44.47 -34.42
N THR A 569 -11.01 -45.01 -35.24
CA THR A 569 -9.75 -45.62 -34.77
C THR A 569 -8.89 -44.54 -34.11
N SER A 570 -8.23 -44.87 -33.00
CA SER A 570 -7.43 -43.89 -32.26
C SER A 570 -6.17 -44.47 -31.66
N VAL A 571 -5.21 -43.59 -31.39
CA VAL A 571 -3.95 -43.87 -30.69
C VAL A 571 -3.75 -42.80 -29.63
N ALA A 572 -3.38 -43.19 -28.41
CA ALA A 572 -3.10 -42.21 -27.36
C ALA A 572 -1.89 -41.36 -27.74
N LEU A 573 -1.88 -40.08 -27.38
CA LEU A 573 -0.76 -39.20 -27.75
C LEU A 573 0.57 -39.70 -27.16
N GLY A 574 0.54 -40.26 -25.93
CA GLY A 574 1.71 -40.86 -25.29
C GLY A 574 2.32 -42.02 -26.08
N ASP A 575 1.51 -42.82 -26.76
CA ASP A 575 1.97 -43.95 -27.59
C ASP A 575 2.71 -43.51 -28.87
N LEU A 576 2.58 -42.23 -29.25
CA LEU A 576 3.30 -41.65 -30.37
C LEU A 576 4.70 -41.18 -29.98
N VAL A 577 4.96 -40.96 -28.69
CA VAL A 577 6.25 -40.48 -28.19
C VAL A 577 7.40 -41.44 -28.57
N PRO A 578 7.31 -42.76 -28.35
CA PRO A 578 8.38 -43.69 -28.76
C PRO A 578 8.59 -43.80 -30.27
N LEU A 579 7.66 -43.28 -31.09
CA LEU A 579 7.74 -43.31 -32.55
C LEU A 579 8.52 -42.12 -33.13
N ALA A 580 8.75 -41.07 -32.33
CA ALA A 580 9.48 -39.89 -32.76
C ALA A 580 11.00 -40.08 -32.58
N GLU A 581 11.79 -39.76 -33.60
CA GLU A 581 13.24 -39.95 -33.60
C GLU A 581 13.99 -39.09 -32.57
N ASP A 582 13.44 -37.94 -32.21
CA ASP A 582 14.02 -36.97 -31.27
C ASP A 582 13.51 -37.12 -29.83
N SER A 583 12.69 -38.14 -29.56
CA SER A 583 12.26 -38.47 -28.20
C SER A 583 13.46 -38.84 -27.34
N ARG A 584 13.48 -38.32 -26.11
CA ARG A 584 14.60 -38.48 -25.19
C ARG A 584 14.14 -38.47 -23.74
N PRO A 585 14.92 -39.02 -22.79
CA PRO A 585 14.65 -38.88 -21.38
C PRO A 585 14.70 -37.40 -20.95
N ASP A 586 13.75 -36.96 -20.14
CA ASP A 586 13.83 -35.70 -19.41
C ASP A 586 14.81 -35.82 -18.21
N PRO A 587 15.11 -34.74 -17.47
CA PRO A 587 16.01 -34.81 -16.30
C PRO A 587 15.56 -35.80 -15.21
N ASP A 588 14.27 -36.13 -15.16
CA ASP A 588 13.69 -37.10 -14.21
C ASP A 588 13.67 -38.54 -14.79
N GLY A 589 14.19 -38.74 -16.00
CA GLY A 589 14.35 -40.03 -16.68
C GLY A 589 13.13 -40.48 -17.50
N ALA A 590 12.06 -39.69 -17.57
CA ALA A 590 10.86 -40.05 -18.32
C ALA A 590 11.04 -39.77 -19.82
N LEU A 591 10.61 -40.71 -20.68
CA LEU A 591 10.67 -40.50 -22.13
C LEU A 591 9.68 -39.40 -22.54
N VAL A 592 10.20 -38.35 -23.18
CA VAL A 592 9.42 -37.22 -23.67
C VAL A 592 9.69 -36.95 -25.15
N LEU A 593 8.67 -36.43 -25.84
CA LEU A 593 8.78 -35.75 -27.12
C LEU A 593 8.80 -34.23 -26.85
N PRO A 594 9.98 -33.60 -26.83
CA PRO A 594 10.10 -32.17 -26.57
C PRO A 594 9.87 -31.36 -27.85
N HIS A 595 9.29 -30.18 -27.71
CA HIS A 595 9.21 -29.21 -28.78
C HIS A 595 9.41 -27.79 -28.25
N GLU A 596 10.39 -27.06 -28.79
CA GLU A 596 10.75 -25.71 -28.37
C GLU A 596 10.74 -24.77 -29.58
N THR A 597 10.20 -23.56 -29.39
CA THR A 597 10.05 -22.57 -30.46
C THR A 597 10.42 -21.17 -29.96
N SER A 598 10.74 -20.28 -30.90
CA SER A 598 11.01 -18.86 -30.64
C SER A 598 10.01 -17.99 -31.39
N TYR A 599 9.12 -17.34 -30.64
CA TYR A 599 8.15 -16.39 -31.18
C TYR A 599 8.80 -15.01 -31.29
N ARG A 600 8.64 -14.38 -32.45
CA ARG A 600 9.06 -13.00 -32.70
C ARG A 600 7.89 -12.17 -33.15
N LEU A 601 7.69 -11.06 -32.44
CA LEU A 601 6.68 -10.06 -32.73
C LEU A 601 7.21 -9.04 -33.74
N GLU A 602 6.44 -8.79 -34.79
CA GLU A 602 6.73 -7.81 -35.82
C GLU A 602 5.88 -6.53 -35.66
N GLY A 603 6.23 -5.47 -36.39
CA GLY A 603 5.41 -4.24 -36.45
C GLY A 603 5.44 -3.34 -35.21
N THR A 604 6.30 -3.63 -34.23
CA THR A 604 6.54 -2.76 -33.06
C THR A 604 7.83 -1.96 -33.20
N GLU A 605 7.88 -0.80 -32.54
CA GLU A 605 8.96 0.18 -32.64
C GLU A 605 9.34 0.67 -31.25
N MET A 606 10.65 0.83 -30.98
CA MET A 606 11.14 1.42 -29.73
C MET A 606 11.22 2.95 -29.85
N LEU A 607 11.02 3.64 -28.72
CA LEU A 607 11.40 5.05 -28.60
C LEU A 607 12.92 5.21 -28.58
N SER A 608 13.43 6.25 -29.23
CA SER A 608 14.85 6.65 -29.22
C SER A 608 15.01 8.11 -28.79
N PRO A 609 16.24 8.62 -28.59
CA PRO A 609 16.47 10.06 -28.40
C PRO A 609 15.97 10.91 -29.57
N GLU A 610 16.05 10.39 -30.80
CA GLU A 610 15.66 11.07 -32.04
C GLU A 610 14.17 10.89 -32.37
N LYS A 611 13.53 9.87 -31.78
CA LYS A 611 12.14 9.50 -32.06
C LYS A 611 11.28 9.53 -30.79
N SER A 612 10.48 10.58 -30.66
CA SER A 612 9.62 10.82 -29.48
C SER A 612 8.24 10.13 -29.52
N THR A 613 7.91 9.45 -30.62
CA THR A 613 6.65 8.71 -30.82
C THR A 613 6.96 7.33 -31.40
N ALA A 614 6.22 6.28 -31.02
CA ALA A 614 6.49 4.92 -31.51
C ALA A 614 5.30 3.98 -31.30
N ASN A 615 5.17 2.99 -32.19
CA ASN A 615 4.24 1.87 -31.97
C ASN A 615 4.85 0.87 -30.97
N LEU A 616 4.76 1.17 -29.69
CA LEU A 616 5.41 0.38 -28.63
C LEU A 616 4.84 -1.01 -28.44
N SER A 617 3.58 -1.25 -28.82
CA SER A 617 2.85 -2.48 -28.50
C SER A 617 2.10 -2.98 -29.74
N PRO A 618 1.89 -4.29 -29.88
CA PRO A 618 1.17 -4.86 -31.02
C PRO A 618 -0.34 -4.62 -30.95
N THR A 619 -0.88 -4.55 -29.73
CA THR A 619 -2.28 -4.20 -29.47
C THR A 619 -2.40 -3.38 -28.19
N TYR A 620 -3.49 -2.63 -28.05
CA TYR A 620 -3.77 -1.72 -26.96
C TYR A 620 -5.12 -2.09 -26.34
N ALA A 621 -5.11 -2.33 -25.04
CA ALA A 621 -6.32 -2.50 -24.26
C ALA A 621 -6.94 -1.13 -23.96
N PHE A 622 -8.23 -1.11 -23.66
CA PHE A 622 -8.96 0.09 -23.26
C PHE A 622 -9.91 -0.24 -22.10
N ALA A 623 -10.23 0.76 -21.29
CA ALA A 623 -11.23 0.62 -20.24
C ALA A 623 -11.95 1.93 -19.94
N ALA A 624 -13.19 1.81 -19.46
CA ALA A 624 -13.93 2.89 -18.83
C ALA A 624 -14.38 2.43 -17.44
N HIS A 625 -14.18 3.26 -16.43
CA HIS A 625 -14.68 3.00 -15.09
C HIS A 625 -15.65 4.11 -14.68
N GLY A 626 -16.68 3.73 -13.94
CA GLY A 626 -17.62 4.66 -13.32
C GLY A 626 -17.67 4.45 -11.81
N ALA A 627 -17.78 5.55 -11.06
CA ALA A 627 -17.85 5.56 -9.61
C ALA A 627 -19.04 6.37 -9.12
N VAL A 628 -19.71 5.88 -8.08
CA VAL A 628 -20.73 6.61 -7.33
C VAL A 628 -20.20 6.85 -5.93
N VAL A 629 -20.22 8.09 -5.45
CA VAL A 629 -19.69 8.44 -4.13
C VAL A 629 -20.70 9.21 -3.31
N ASP A 630 -20.71 8.97 -1.99
CA ASP A 630 -21.31 9.86 -1.00
C ASP A 630 -20.20 10.66 -0.32
N VAL A 631 -20.40 11.98 -0.16
CA VAL A 631 -19.46 12.89 0.52
C VAL A 631 -20.13 13.51 1.73
N ASP A 632 -19.65 13.21 2.93
CA ASP A 632 -20.12 13.88 4.14
C ASP A 632 -19.50 15.28 4.25
N ARG A 633 -20.24 16.33 3.86
CA ARG A 633 -19.75 17.72 3.92
C ARG A 633 -19.30 18.17 5.31
N LEU A 634 -19.84 17.56 6.37
CA LEU A 634 -19.53 17.94 7.75
C LEU A 634 -18.17 17.40 8.22
N THR A 635 -17.73 16.27 7.67
CA THR A 635 -16.52 15.57 8.11
C THR A 635 -15.46 15.43 7.01
N GLY A 636 -15.83 15.63 5.75
CA GLY A 636 -14.99 15.40 4.58
C GLY A 636 -14.83 13.93 4.22
N ARG A 637 -15.56 13.00 4.87
CA ARG A 637 -15.49 11.57 4.59
C ARG A 637 -16.10 11.26 3.22
N ILE A 638 -15.39 10.48 2.42
CA ILE A 638 -15.88 9.95 1.14
C ILE A 638 -16.17 8.46 1.32
N ARG A 639 -17.29 8.00 0.76
CA ARG A 639 -17.63 6.59 0.64
C ARG A 639 -17.95 6.25 -0.80
N VAL A 640 -17.25 5.28 -1.38
CA VAL A 640 -17.61 4.74 -2.69
C VAL A 640 -18.81 3.80 -2.49
N VAL A 641 -19.92 4.11 -3.16
CA VAL A 641 -21.20 3.44 -3.00
C VAL A 641 -21.35 2.31 -4.02
N ASP A 642 -20.97 2.58 -5.26
CA ASP A 642 -21.00 1.62 -6.37
C ASP A 642 -19.82 1.92 -7.31
N TYR A 643 -19.34 0.87 -7.98
CA TYR A 643 -18.18 0.97 -8.86
C TYR A 643 -18.29 -0.05 -10.00
N VAL A 644 -18.23 0.45 -11.24
CA VAL A 644 -18.26 -0.36 -12.47
C VAL A 644 -16.94 -0.21 -13.21
N ALA A 645 -16.40 -1.31 -13.72
CA ALA A 645 -15.18 -1.32 -14.51
C ALA A 645 -15.40 -2.14 -15.80
N ALA A 646 -15.59 -1.45 -16.92
CA ALA A 646 -15.74 -2.06 -18.24
C ALA A 646 -14.42 -2.07 -19.00
N HIS A 647 -14.03 -3.23 -19.55
CA HIS A 647 -12.72 -3.45 -20.17
C HIS A 647 -12.84 -4.09 -21.55
N ASP A 648 -12.10 -3.53 -22.50
CA ASP A 648 -11.74 -4.15 -23.77
C ASP A 648 -10.45 -4.95 -23.60
N VAL A 649 -10.63 -6.26 -23.39
CA VAL A 649 -9.53 -7.24 -23.28
C VAL A 649 -9.42 -8.11 -24.53
N GLY A 650 -10.09 -7.73 -25.63
CA GLY A 650 -10.32 -8.64 -26.75
C GLY A 650 -10.98 -9.94 -26.28
N THR A 651 -10.41 -11.07 -26.66
CA THR A 651 -10.87 -12.39 -26.21
C THR A 651 -10.35 -12.71 -24.80
N ALA A 652 -11.24 -12.87 -23.83
CA ALA A 652 -10.89 -13.29 -22.48
C ALA A 652 -10.55 -14.80 -22.46
N ILE A 653 -9.27 -15.15 -22.46
CA ILE A 653 -8.82 -16.57 -22.42
C ILE A 653 -9.37 -17.30 -21.19
N ASN A 654 -9.30 -16.65 -20.02
CA ASN A 654 -9.92 -17.12 -18.78
C ASN A 654 -10.72 -15.97 -18.17
N PRO A 655 -12.06 -15.95 -18.32
CA PRO A 655 -12.90 -14.87 -17.80
C PRO A 655 -12.78 -14.66 -16.29
N THR A 656 -12.62 -15.74 -15.51
CA THR A 656 -12.46 -15.65 -14.04
C THR A 656 -11.18 -14.91 -13.66
N ALA A 657 -10.05 -15.20 -14.34
CA ALA A 657 -8.79 -14.51 -14.10
C ALA A 657 -8.85 -13.04 -14.54
N VAL A 658 -9.48 -12.75 -15.68
CA VAL A 658 -9.69 -11.39 -16.18
C VAL A 658 -10.49 -10.55 -15.19
N GLU A 659 -11.62 -11.05 -14.71
CA GLU A 659 -12.46 -10.37 -13.70
C GLU A 659 -11.68 -10.11 -12.41
N GLY A 660 -10.92 -11.09 -11.93
CA GLY A 660 -10.04 -10.92 -10.78
C GLY A 660 -9.00 -9.82 -10.96
N GLN A 661 -8.40 -9.70 -12.15
CA GLN A 661 -7.46 -8.63 -12.48
C GLN A 661 -8.13 -7.25 -12.56
N ILE A 662 -9.36 -7.18 -13.07
CA ILE A 662 -10.15 -5.95 -13.10
C ILE A 662 -10.45 -5.48 -11.67
N VAL A 663 -10.99 -6.38 -10.83
CA VAL A 663 -11.32 -6.10 -9.42
C VAL A 663 -10.07 -5.68 -8.64
N GLY A 664 -8.97 -6.44 -8.74
CA GLY A 664 -7.74 -6.18 -8.00
C GLY A 664 -7.06 -4.87 -8.39
N GLY A 665 -7.03 -4.53 -9.68
CA GLY A 665 -6.44 -3.25 -10.12
C GLY A 665 -7.31 -2.04 -9.80
N ALA A 666 -8.64 -2.18 -9.88
CA ALA A 666 -9.57 -1.14 -9.47
C ALA A 666 -9.43 -0.86 -7.95
N ALA A 667 -9.39 -1.90 -7.12
CA ALA A 667 -9.19 -1.77 -5.67
C ALA A 667 -7.89 -1.02 -5.32
N MET A 668 -6.78 -1.35 -6.00
CA MET A 668 -5.50 -0.66 -5.83
C MET A 668 -5.56 0.82 -6.25
N GLY A 669 -6.28 1.14 -7.32
CA GLY A 669 -6.49 2.52 -7.75
C GLY A 669 -7.40 3.31 -6.81
N ILE A 670 -8.42 2.68 -6.22
CA ILE A 670 -9.27 3.28 -5.18
C ILE A 670 -8.42 3.64 -3.94
N GLY A 671 -7.47 2.78 -3.58
CA GLY A 671 -6.54 3.05 -2.48
C GLY A 671 -5.72 4.31 -2.67
N ALA A 672 -5.07 4.46 -3.83
CA ALA A 672 -4.37 5.69 -4.18
C ALA A 672 -5.30 6.92 -4.24
N ALA A 673 -6.57 6.73 -4.64
CA ALA A 673 -7.54 7.82 -4.71
C ALA A 673 -7.97 8.35 -3.34
N LEU A 674 -8.10 7.48 -2.32
CA LEU A 674 -8.76 7.84 -1.06
C LEU A 674 -7.84 7.90 0.17
N GLY A 675 -6.73 7.15 0.20
CA GLY A 675 -5.94 7.06 1.43
C GLY A 675 -4.43 6.81 1.28
N GLU A 676 -4.01 6.06 0.27
CA GLU A 676 -2.61 5.62 0.18
C GLU A 676 -1.65 6.75 -0.20
N GLU A 677 -0.65 6.99 0.66
CA GLU A 677 0.51 7.83 0.36
C GLU A 677 1.69 7.50 1.28
N LEU A 678 2.90 7.63 0.78
CA LEU A 678 4.12 7.54 1.59
C LEU A 678 4.51 8.91 2.15
N VAL A 679 4.39 9.06 3.47
CA VAL A 679 4.72 10.30 4.18
C VAL A 679 6.17 10.27 4.62
N ARG A 680 6.93 11.33 4.29
CA ARG A 680 8.38 11.40 4.55
C ARG A 680 8.75 12.59 5.41
N GLU A 681 9.54 12.35 6.44
CA GLU A 681 10.03 13.37 7.37
C GLU A 681 11.54 13.26 7.56
N GLY A 682 12.25 14.35 7.26
CA GLY A 682 13.72 14.34 7.23
C GLY A 682 14.30 13.31 6.24
N GLY A 683 13.52 12.90 5.24
CA GLY A 683 13.87 11.86 4.27
C GLY A 683 13.49 10.43 4.67
N ARG A 684 12.98 10.21 5.89
CA ARG A 684 12.55 8.91 6.39
C ARG A 684 11.03 8.72 6.21
N VAL A 685 10.58 7.55 5.75
CA VAL A 685 9.15 7.19 5.73
C VAL A 685 8.63 7.05 7.16
N VAL A 686 7.55 7.76 7.50
CA VAL A 686 6.96 7.76 8.86
C VAL A 686 5.76 6.83 9.00
N ASN A 687 5.22 6.30 7.90
CA ASN A 687 4.12 5.34 7.90
C ASN A 687 4.54 4.00 7.26
N ALA A 688 5.69 3.47 7.66
CA ALA A 688 6.32 2.28 7.09
C ALA A 688 5.71 0.97 7.58
N GLY A 689 4.39 0.81 7.43
CA GLY A 689 3.67 -0.41 7.80
C GLY A 689 2.14 -0.28 7.71
N PHE A 690 1.44 -1.42 7.61
CA PHE A 690 -0.01 -1.48 7.35
C PHE A 690 -0.91 -0.84 8.41
N LEU A 691 -0.38 -0.59 9.61
CA LEU A 691 -1.12 0.10 10.65
C LEU A 691 -1.24 1.61 10.39
N HIS A 692 -0.23 2.20 9.75
CA HIS A 692 -0.15 3.65 9.50
C HIS A 692 -0.34 4.03 8.03
N TYR A 693 -0.14 3.07 7.14
CA TYR A 693 -0.41 3.22 5.72
C TYR A 693 -1.86 2.84 5.42
N ALA A 694 -2.64 3.79 4.92
CA ALA A 694 -4.09 3.66 4.71
C ALA A 694 -4.44 2.83 3.45
N LEU A 695 -3.98 1.58 3.43
CA LEU A 695 -4.36 0.58 2.44
C LEU A 695 -5.85 0.21 2.61
N PRO A 696 -6.65 0.16 1.53
CA PRO A 696 -8.04 -0.26 1.61
C PRO A 696 -8.18 -1.68 2.15
N ARG A 697 -9.16 -1.87 3.04
CA ARG A 697 -9.61 -3.20 3.50
C ARG A 697 -10.84 -3.63 2.72
N ASN A 698 -11.22 -4.90 2.86
CA ASN A 698 -12.48 -5.40 2.31
C ASN A 698 -13.70 -4.57 2.74
N ALA A 699 -13.70 -4.05 3.98
CA ALA A 699 -14.78 -3.20 4.49
C ALA A 699 -14.79 -1.76 3.94
N ASP A 700 -13.71 -1.33 3.28
CA ASP A 700 -13.59 0.01 2.69
C ASP A 700 -13.98 0.04 1.20
N LEU A 701 -14.03 -1.13 0.56
CA LEU A 701 -14.26 -1.26 -0.87
C LEU A 701 -15.74 -1.56 -1.17
N PRO A 702 -16.31 -1.00 -2.25
CA PRO A 702 -17.60 -1.45 -2.76
C PRO A 702 -17.43 -2.81 -3.47
N SER A 703 -18.55 -3.46 -3.78
CA SER A 703 -18.54 -4.55 -4.77
C SER A 703 -18.21 -3.97 -6.14
N ILE A 704 -16.97 -4.18 -6.59
CA ILE A 704 -16.53 -3.76 -7.93
C ILE A 704 -17.17 -4.69 -8.96
N ARG A 705 -17.93 -4.14 -9.91
CA ARG A 705 -18.59 -4.88 -10.98
C ARG A 705 -17.72 -4.88 -12.25
N PRO A 706 -16.98 -5.97 -12.53
CA PRO A 706 -16.23 -6.08 -13.77
C PRO A 706 -17.19 -6.36 -14.94
N ILE A 707 -16.98 -5.67 -16.06
CA ILE A 707 -17.67 -5.93 -17.33
C ILE A 707 -16.59 -6.17 -18.37
N VAL A 708 -16.63 -7.34 -19.00
CA VAL A 708 -15.75 -7.66 -20.13
C VAL A 708 -16.51 -7.37 -21.42
N VAL A 709 -16.03 -6.38 -22.18
CA VAL A 709 -16.62 -6.04 -23.47
C VAL A 709 -16.19 -7.08 -24.51
N PRO A 710 -17.13 -7.68 -25.27
CA PRO A 710 -16.78 -8.63 -26.32
C PRO A 710 -15.92 -8.00 -27.41
N GLY A 711 -14.75 -8.60 -27.66
CA GLY A 711 -13.82 -8.15 -28.69
C GLY A 711 -12.92 -9.27 -29.18
N HIS A 712 -12.22 -8.99 -30.29
CA HIS A 712 -11.23 -9.87 -30.87
C HIS A 712 -10.18 -9.02 -31.59
N ASP A 713 -8.92 -9.13 -31.17
CA ASP A 713 -7.81 -8.42 -31.82
C ASP A 713 -6.85 -9.42 -32.47
N GLY A 714 -6.78 -9.39 -33.80
CA GLY A 714 -5.98 -10.35 -34.57
C GLY A 714 -4.47 -10.32 -34.27
N ALA A 715 -3.96 -9.25 -33.63
CA ALA A 715 -2.56 -9.21 -33.20
C ALA A 715 -2.29 -10.06 -31.95
N GLY A 716 -3.32 -10.39 -31.16
CA GLY A 716 -3.20 -11.15 -29.91
C GLY A 716 -3.47 -12.65 -30.04
N PRO A 717 -2.92 -13.48 -29.13
CA PRO A 717 -3.19 -14.91 -29.16
C PRO A 717 -4.67 -15.17 -28.94
N TYR A 718 -5.31 -15.86 -29.89
CA TYR A 718 -6.75 -16.14 -29.92
C TYR A 718 -7.64 -14.89 -29.89
N GLY A 719 -7.11 -13.71 -30.24
CA GLY A 719 -7.84 -12.45 -30.14
C GLY A 719 -7.65 -11.67 -28.85
N ALA A 720 -6.82 -12.15 -27.91
CA ALA A 720 -6.69 -11.59 -26.58
C ALA A 720 -5.82 -10.32 -26.53
N LYS A 721 -6.28 -9.32 -25.76
CA LYS A 721 -5.47 -8.20 -25.29
C LYS A 721 -5.12 -8.41 -23.82
N SER A 722 -4.34 -7.49 -23.25
CA SER A 722 -3.94 -7.56 -21.85
C SER A 722 -4.91 -6.85 -20.90
N VAL A 723 -4.97 -7.31 -19.64
CA VAL A 723 -5.77 -6.69 -18.55
C VAL A 723 -4.91 -6.34 -17.33
N GLY A 724 -3.67 -6.82 -17.29
CA GLY A 724 -2.80 -6.78 -16.10
C GLY A 724 -2.56 -5.38 -15.55
N GLU A 725 -2.50 -4.33 -16.37
CA GLU A 725 -2.24 -2.97 -15.89
C GLU A 725 -3.39 -1.99 -16.14
N MET A 726 -4.33 -2.32 -17.03
CA MET A 726 -5.40 -1.42 -17.42
C MET A 726 -6.24 -0.93 -16.23
N SER A 727 -6.60 -1.86 -15.33
CA SER A 727 -7.60 -1.64 -14.29
C SER A 727 -7.20 -0.66 -13.18
N ILE A 728 -5.94 -0.25 -13.09
CA ILE A 728 -5.50 0.76 -12.11
C ILE A 728 -5.52 2.19 -12.67
N ILE A 729 -5.69 2.39 -13.99
CA ILE A 729 -5.57 3.72 -14.61
C ILE A 729 -6.78 4.61 -14.26
N PRO A 730 -8.03 4.18 -14.50
CA PRO A 730 -9.18 5.09 -14.32
C PRO A 730 -9.59 5.46 -12.88
N PRO A 731 -9.41 4.63 -11.82
CA PRO A 731 -10.03 4.88 -10.51
C PRO A 731 -9.77 6.25 -9.89
N GLY A 732 -8.54 6.76 -9.98
CA GLY A 732 -8.18 8.06 -9.40
C GLY A 732 -9.01 9.22 -9.97
N ALA A 733 -9.18 9.24 -11.30
CA ALA A 733 -9.97 10.25 -11.97
C ALA A 733 -11.49 10.02 -11.85
N ALA A 734 -11.96 8.77 -11.96
CA ALA A 734 -13.38 8.46 -11.83
C ALA A 734 -13.93 8.92 -10.46
N ILE A 735 -13.18 8.66 -9.38
CA ILE A 735 -13.54 9.10 -8.03
C ILE A 735 -13.43 10.62 -7.88
N ALA A 736 -12.36 11.25 -8.40
CA ALA A 736 -12.21 12.70 -8.34
C ALA A 736 -13.35 13.44 -9.08
N ASN A 737 -13.79 12.90 -10.23
CA ASN A 737 -14.94 13.39 -10.98
C ASN A 737 -16.24 13.20 -10.18
N ALA A 738 -16.46 12.02 -9.58
CA ALA A 738 -17.63 11.76 -8.76
C ALA A 738 -17.71 12.66 -7.53
N VAL A 739 -16.58 12.93 -6.87
CA VAL A 739 -16.53 13.87 -5.73
C VAL A 739 -16.83 15.29 -6.18
N HIS A 740 -16.28 15.73 -7.31
CA HIS A 740 -16.61 17.04 -7.86
C HIS A 740 -18.11 17.17 -8.18
N ASP A 741 -18.71 16.15 -8.81
CA ASP A 741 -20.16 16.12 -9.10
C ASP A 741 -21.02 16.16 -7.82
N ALA A 742 -20.55 15.55 -6.73
CA ALA A 742 -21.25 15.50 -5.45
C ALA A 742 -21.28 16.84 -4.71
N ILE A 743 -20.14 17.57 -4.70
CA ILE A 743 -19.98 18.76 -3.84
C ILE A 743 -19.72 20.07 -4.59
N GLY A 744 -19.56 20.02 -5.92
CA GLY A 744 -19.26 21.17 -6.78
C GLY A 744 -17.82 21.67 -6.70
N VAL A 745 -16.92 20.96 -6.01
CA VAL A 745 -15.54 21.41 -5.76
C VAL A 745 -14.53 20.46 -6.38
N ARG A 746 -13.68 20.98 -7.26
CA ARG A 746 -12.66 20.19 -7.95
C ARG A 746 -11.41 20.01 -7.08
N LEU A 747 -11.22 18.81 -6.55
CA LEU A 747 -9.99 18.40 -5.88
C LEU A 747 -9.00 17.87 -6.92
N ARG A 748 -7.76 18.39 -6.89
CA ARG A 748 -6.72 18.07 -7.89
C ARG A 748 -5.53 17.31 -7.33
N GLU A 749 -5.55 16.95 -6.04
CA GLU A 749 -4.44 16.25 -5.38
C GLU A 749 -4.94 15.01 -4.65
N LEU A 750 -4.48 13.85 -5.09
CA LEU A 750 -4.71 12.57 -4.41
C LEU A 750 -3.72 12.38 -3.25
N PRO A 751 -4.06 11.59 -2.22
CA PRO A 751 -5.40 11.02 -1.96
C PRO A 751 -6.42 12.10 -1.54
N LEU A 752 -7.71 11.88 -1.79
CA LEU A 752 -8.83 12.79 -1.47
C LEU A 752 -9.20 12.72 0.02
N THR A 753 -8.25 13.02 0.89
CA THR A 753 -8.39 12.89 2.33
C THR A 753 -9.32 13.94 2.94
N PRO A 754 -9.93 13.68 4.12
CA PRO A 754 -10.89 14.60 4.75
C PRO A 754 -10.36 16.03 4.95
N ASP A 755 -9.07 16.20 5.23
CA ASP A 755 -8.43 17.51 5.37
C ASP A 755 -8.47 18.33 4.08
N LYS A 756 -8.28 17.67 2.93
CA LYS A 756 -8.36 18.31 1.60
C LYS A 756 -9.80 18.62 1.23
N VAL A 757 -10.74 17.70 1.49
CA VAL A 757 -12.16 17.90 1.22
C VAL A 757 -12.72 19.08 2.03
N LEU A 758 -12.57 19.04 3.37
CA LEU A 758 -13.03 20.13 4.24
C LEU A 758 -12.28 21.44 3.96
N GLY A 759 -10.99 21.37 3.64
CA GLY A 759 -10.22 22.54 3.23
C GLY A 759 -10.76 23.18 1.95
N ALA A 760 -11.20 22.36 0.99
CA ALA A 760 -11.76 22.82 -0.28
C ALA A 760 -13.18 23.39 -0.11
N LEU A 761 -14.06 22.69 0.62
CA LEU A 761 -15.40 23.16 0.97
C LEU A 761 -15.37 24.51 1.70
N ARG A 762 -14.50 24.65 2.70
CA ARG A 762 -14.32 25.92 3.43
C ARG A 762 -14.01 27.10 2.51
N ARG A 763 -13.13 26.92 1.53
CA ARG A 763 -12.76 27.96 0.56
C ARG A 763 -13.90 28.26 -0.40
N HIS A 764 -14.58 27.22 -0.87
CA HIS A 764 -15.67 27.34 -1.84
C HIS A 764 -16.93 27.98 -1.24
N GLU A 765 -17.34 27.53 -0.05
CA GLU A 765 -18.54 28.00 0.66
C GLU A 765 -18.29 29.22 1.54
N GLY A 766 -17.04 29.72 1.61
CA GLY A 766 -16.71 30.92 2.39
C GLY A 766 -16.90 30.77 3.89
N TRP A 767 -16.63 29.59 4.46
CA TRP A 767 -16.78 29.36 5.90
C TRP A 767 -15.93 30.36 6.70
N PRO A 768 -16.43 30.87 7.84
CA PRO A 768 -15.68 31.80 8.68
C PRO A 768 -14.31 31.23 9.09
N ALA A 769 -13.26 32.06 8.99
CA ALA A 769 -11.96 31.67 9.50
C ALA A 769 -12.01 31.53 11.03
N ARG A 770 -11.71 30.32 11.53
CA ARG A 770 -11.59 30.07 12.98
C ARG A 770 -10.51 30.96 13.58
N ARG A 771 -10.84 31.66 14.67
CA ARG A 771 -9.91 32.58 15.33
C ARG A 771 -9.32 31.95 16.58
N HIS A 772 -8.07 31.50 16.49
CA HIS A 772 -7.33 30.99 17.66
C HIS A 772 -6.19 31.95 18.03
N ARG A 773 -6.08 32.31 19.32
CA ARG A 773 -5.09 33.27 19.83
C ARG A 773 -4.28 32.67 20.98
N ILE A 774 -3.17 31.99 20.67
CA ILE A 774 -2.36 31.27 21.68
C ILE A 774 -1.79 32.18 22.79
N TRP A 775 -1.44 33.43 22.48
CA TRP A 775 -0.96 34.45 23.45
C TRP A 775 -1.99 34.85 24.52
N ARG A 776 -3.28 34.57 24.33
CA ARG A 776 -4.33 34.85 25.34
C ARG A 776 -4.44 33.73 26.39
N ARG A 777 -3.45 32.82 26.47
CA ARG A 777 -3.43 31.68 27.38
C ARG A 777 -2.27 31.77 28.38
N PRO A 778 -2.51 32.28 29.59
CA PRO A 778 -1.47 32.43 30.61
C PRO A 778 -0.77 31.12 30.98
N GLY A 779 -1.47 29.97 30.92
CA GLY A 779 -0.88 28.66 31.29
C GLY A 779 -0.07 27.95 30.19
N ARG A 780 -0.04 28.47 28.95
CA ARG A 780 0.49 27.76 27.78
C ARG A 780 1.40 28.62 26.89
N TRP A 781 1.74 29.85 27.29
CA TRP A 781 2.57 30.78 26.50
C TRP A 781 3.93 30.17 26.08
N TRP A 782 4.53 29.36 26.96
CA TRP A 782 5.83 28.72 26.72
C TRP A 782 5.79 27.73 25.54
N ILE A 783 4.64 27.11 25.24
CA ILE A 783 4.48 26.23 24.07
C ILE A 783 4.56 27.04 22.79
N ALA A 784 3.92 28.22 22.76
CA ALA A 784 4.03 29.14 21.64
C ALA A 784 5.48 29.57 21.43
N ALA A 785 6.19 29.91 22.51
CA ALA A 785 7.60 30.25 22.46
C ALA A 785 8.46 29.09 21.92
N ILE A 786 8.25 27.86 22.38
CA ILE A 786 8.97 26.68 21.88
C ILE A 786 8.67 26.44 20.40
N ARG A 787 7.40 26.48 19.98
CA ARG A 787 6.99 26.28 18.58
C ARG A 787 7.61 27.35 17.67
N ALA A 788 7.65 28.60 18.11
CA ALA A 788 8.31 29.69 17.38
C ALA A 788 9.84 29.50 17.31
N ALA A 789 10.45 28.98 18.37
CA ALA A 789 11.90 28.72 18.42
C ALA A 789 12.34 27.49 17.61
N TYR A 790 11.46 26.52 17.37
CA TYR A 790 11.77 25.29 16.63
C TYR A 790 12.34 25.56 15.22
N PRO A 791 11.66 26.34 14.35
CA PRO A 791 12.21 26.74 13.04
C PRO A 791 13.51 27.54 13.16
N LEU A 792 13.69 28.31 14.24
CA LEU A 792 14.88 29.14 14.48
C LEU A 792 16.12 28.34 14.91
N GLY A 793 16.00 27.03 15.11
CA GLY A 793 17.13 26.14 15.38
C GLY A 793 16.99 25.28 16.63
N LEU A 794 16.04 25.59 17.53
CA LEU A 794 15.83 24.81 18.75
C LEU A 794 15.49 23.34 18.44
N HIS A 795 14.70 23.09 17.39
CA HIS A 795 14.39 21.72 16.98
C HIS A 795 15.65 20.93 16.61
N ARG A 796 16.58 21.56 15.86
CA ARG A 796 17.85 20.94 15.45
C ARG A 796 18.77 20.69 16.64
N LEU A 797 18.84 21.64 17.57
CA LEU A 797 19.62 21.49 18.80
C LEU A 797 19.11 20.32 19.64
N LEU A 798 17.80 20.27 19.91
CA LEU A 798 17.18 19.17 20.65
C LEU A 798 17.34 17.83 19.90
N HIS A 799 17.15 17.80 18.58
CA HIS A 799 17.40 16.57 17.82
C HIS A 799 18.84 16.07 18.03
N ALA A 800 19.83 16.95 17.95
CA ALA A 800 21.23 16.59 18.14
C ALA A 800 21.52 16.10 19.57
N LEU A 801 21.00 16.80 20.59
CA LEU A 801 21.16 16.42 21.99
C LEU A 801 20.48 15.08 22.31
N GLY A 802 19.22 14.93 21.92
CA GLY A 802 18.44 13.71 22.12
C GLY A 802 19.04 12.48 21.44
N SER A 803 19.51 12.63 20.18
CA SER A 803 20.12 11.52 19.43
C SER A 803 21.50 11.13 19.95
N ARG A 804 22.21 12.03 20.65
CA ARG A 804 23.56 11.76 21.18
C ARG A 804 23.57 11.32 22.64
N PHE A 805 22.71 11.90 23.46
CA PHE A 805 22.74 11.77 24.91
C PHE A 805 21.47 11.17 25.52
N GLY A 806 20.39 11.05 24.74
CA GLY A 806 19.10 10.54 25.18
C GLY A 806 19.14 9.06 25.58
N PRO A 807 18.11 8.59 26.31
CA PRO A 807 18.00 7.19 26.73
C PRO A 807 18.15 6.17 25.60
N ALA A 808 17.51 6.40 24.44
CA ALA A 808 17.65 5.51 23.28
C ALA A 808 19.07 5.48 22.71
N ALA A 809 19.78 6.62 22.70
CA ALA A 809 21.17 6.67 22.26
C ALA A 809 22.09 5.83 23.17
N ARG A 810 21.84 5.85 24.48
CA ARG A 810 22.57 5.02 25.45
C ARG A 810 22.22 3.53 25.32
N ALA A 811 20.95 3.21 25.06
CA ALA A 811 20.49 1.84 24.83
C ALA A 811 21.14 1.24 23.58
N ARG A 812 21.15 1.96 22.44
CA ARG A 812 21.79 1.53 21.19
C ARG A 812 23.30 1.25 21.33
N ARG A 813 23.98 1.89 22.29
CA ARG A 813 25.41 1.72 22.56
C ARG A 813 25.74 0.51 23.44
N ARG A 814 24.76 -0.05 24.15
CA ARG A 814 24.97 -1.29 24.91
C ARG A 814 24.74 -2.46 23.94
N ILE A 815 25.78 -3.25 23.72
CA ILE A 815 25.69 -4.55 23.04
C ILE A 815 24.92 -5.45 24.01
N ALA A 816 23.59 -5.40 23.96
CA ALA A 816 22.77 -6.35 24.68
C ALA A 816 21.64 -6.76 23.76
N GLU A 817 21.53 -8.07 23.54
CA GLU A 817 20.31 -8.71 23.10
C GLU A 817 19.15 -8.17 23.95
N SER A 818 18.04 -7.82 23.32
CA SER A 818 16.77 -7.86 24.04
C SER A 818 16.22 -9.26 23.81
N PRO A 819 16.40 -10.21 24.75
CA PRO A 819 15.79 -11.53 24.63
C PRO A 819 14.26 -11.37 24.52
N ASP A 820 13.62 -12.39 23.97
CA ASP A 820 12.17 -12.50 24.03
C ASP A 820 11.70 -12.39 25.49
N PRO A 821 10.55 -11.72 25.73
CA PRO A 821 10.05 -11.62 27.09
C PRO A 821 9.73 -12.99 27.66
N GLU A 822 9.97 -13.15 28.96
CA GLU A 822 9.27 -14.18 29.71
C GLU A 822 7.79 -13.78 29.80
N ILE A 823 6.88 -14.64 29.35
CA ILE A 823 5.44 -14.38 29.39
C ILE A 823 4.80 -15.31 30.42
N HIS A 824 4.28 -14.73 31.50
CA HIS A 824 3.47 -15.44 32.48
C HIS A 824 1.99 -15.23 32.19
N VAL A 825 1.16 -16.25 32.41
CA VAL A 825 -0.28 -16.18 32.22
C VAL A 825 -0.98 -16.29 33.57
N ALA A 826 -1.47 -15.16 34.08
CA ALA A 826 -2.16 -15.13 35.36
C ALA A 826 -3.62 -15.59 35.21
N GLN A 827 -4.09 -16.41 36.14
CA GLN A 827 -5.46 -16.92 36.22
C GLN A 827 -6.33 -16.13 37.21
N THR A 828 -5.69 -15.50 38.20
CA THR A 828 -6.37 -14.72 39.25
C THR A 828 -5.79 -13.32 39.38
N LEU A 829 -6.54 -12.39 39.98
CA LEU A 829 -6.07 -11.02 40.19
C LEU A 829 -4.88 -10.97 41.16
N ALA A 830 -4.90 -11.81 42.19
CA ALA A 830 -3.82 -11.92 43.17
C ALA A 830 -2.51 -12.39 42.52
N GLU A 831 -2.59 -13.38 41.63
CA GLU A 831 -1.43 -13.85 40.87
C GLU A 831 -0.90 -12.77 39.91
N ALA A 832 -1.80 -12.08 39.19
CA ALA A 832 -1.42 -11.03 38.26
C ALA A 832 -0.68 -9.88 38.96
N THR A 833 -1.21 -9.39 40.08
CA THR A 833 -0.60 -8.30 40.87
C THR A 833 0.72 -8.73 41.51
N ALA A 834 0.81 -9.96 42.03
CA ALA A 834 2.06 -10.50 42.56
C ALA A 834 3.17 -10.57 41.49
N LEU A 835 2.85 -11.05 40.29
CA LEU A 835 3.80 -11.08 39.16
C LEU A 835 4.19 -9.67 38.72
N LEU A 836 3.25 -8.73 38.68
CA LEU A 836 3.49 -7.34 38.30
C LEU A 836 4.30 -6.54 39.33
N ALA A 837 4.36 -6.98 40.58
CA ALA A 837 5.26 -6.42 41.58
C ALA A 837 6.75 -6.69 41.27
N THR A 838 7.05 -7.63 40.37
CA THR A 838 8.43 -7.91 39.92
C THR A 838 9.00 -6.68 39.19
N PRO A 839 10.20 -6.19 39.58
CA PRO A 839 10.80 -5.03 38.93
C PRO A 839 10.96 -5.20 37.41
N GLY A 840 10.31 -4.31 36.65
CA GLY A 840 10.37 -4.33 35.18
C GLY A 840 9.33 -5.23 34.50
N ALA A 841 8.43 -5.87 35.25
CA ALA A 841 7.26 -6.53 34.68
C ALA A 841 6.25 -5.52 34.11
N ALA A 842 5.52 -5.93 33.07
CA ALA A 842 4.45 -5.13 32.48
C ALA A 842 3.22 -5.99 32.14
N PRO A 843 1.99 -5.44 32.28
CA PRO A 843 0.77 -6.19 31.96
C PRO A 843 0.56 -6.34 30.46
N LEU A 844 -0.10 -7.43 30.07
CA LEU A 844 -0.40 -7.81 28.69
C LEU A 844 -1.89 -8.20 28.56
N GLY A 845 -2.74 -7.25 28.18
CA GLY A 845 -4.20 -7.43 28.07
C GLY A 845 -4.70 -7.69 26.64
N GLY A 846 -4.19 -8.74 25.96
CA GLY A 846 -4.65 -9.13 24.60
C GLY A 846 -3.63 -8.96 23.46
N ALA A 847 -2.48 -8.34 23.75
CA ALA A 847 -1.19 -8.50 23.06
C ALA A 847 -0.99 -8.09 21.57
N THR A 848 -1.82 -7.28 20.92
CA THR A 848 -1.56 -6.94 19.48
C THR A 848 -0.47 -5.88 19.28
N ASP A 849 -0.48 -4.79 20.04
CA ASP A 849 0.47 -3.69 19.84
C ASP A 849 1.74 -3.78 20.70
N ALA A 850 1.64 -4.30 21.94
CA ALA A 850 2.75 -4.36 22.87
C ALA A 850 3.89 -5.26 22.38
N LEU A 851 3.57 -6.42 21.82
CA LEU A 851 4.56 -7.35 21.25
C LEU A 851 5.22 -6.77 19.99
N VAL A 852 4.45 -6.05 19.17
CA VAL A 852 4.93 -5.44 17.91
C VAL A 852 5.84 -4.24 18.19
N GLU A 853 5.45 -3.35 19.11
CA GLU A 853 6.22 -2.15 19.44
C GLU A 853 7.47 -2.42 20.28
N ARG A 854 7.50 -3.55 21.01
CA ARG A 854 8.60 -3.96 21.88
C ARG A 854 9.97 -3.82 21.22
N ARG A 855 10.10 -4.28 19.96
CA ARG A 855 11.37 -4.23 19.19
C ARG A 855 11.87 -2.80 18.97
N ALA A 856 10.97 -1.83 18.97
CA ALA A 856 11.29 -0.42 18.84
C ALA A 856 11.54 0.25 20.19
N GLU A 857 11.20 -0.35 21.33
CA GLU A 857 11.36 0.27 22.64
C GLU A 857 12.84 0.36 23.03
N PRO A 858 13.30 1.49 23.61
CA PRO A 858 14.68 1.59 24.09
C PRO A 858 15.03 0.59 25.19
N ARG A 859 14.04 0.17 25.99
CA ARG A 859 14.15 -0.76 27.12
C ARG A 859 12.83 -1.51 27.30
N PRO A 860 12.58 -2.57 26.52
CA PRO A 860 11.36 -3.34 26.66
C PRO A 860 11.32 -4.09 28.00
N ALA A 861 10.13 -4.27 28.56
CA ALA A 861 9.93 -4.99 29.83
C ALA A 861 10.35 -6.45 29.73
N PRO A 862 11.34 -6.96 30.48
CA PRO A 862 11.82 -8.34 30.35
C PRO A 862 10.74 -9.39 30.65
N VAL A 863 9.76 -9.05 31.49
CA VAL A 863 8.67 -9.93 31.91
C VAL A 863 7.33 -9.32 31.49
N LEU A 864 6.48 -10.11 30.85
CA LEU A 864 5.10 -9.74 30.50
C LEU A 864 4.11 -10.63 31.24
N VAL A 865 3.11 -10.01 31.88
CA VAL A 865 2.06 -10.72 32.62
C VAL A 865 0.76 -10.65 31.83
N SER A 866 0.38 -11.75 31.19
CA SER A 866 -0.90 -11.87 30.49
C SER A 866 -2.04 -11.85 31.49
N VAL A 867 -2.88 -10.82 31.41
CA VAL A 867 -4.06 -10.64 32.27
C VAL A 867 -5.37 -11.02 31.56
N ALA A 868 -5.28 -11.49 30.31
CA ALA A 868 -6.44 -11.83 29.49
C ALA A 868 -7.27 -13.01 30.04
N PHE A 869 -6.69 -13.81 30.94
CA PHE A 869 -7.31 -14.99 31.53
C PHE A 869 -7.75 -14.81 32.98
N VAL A 870 -7.52 -13.63 33.57
CA VAL A 870 -7.93 -13.33 34.95
C VAL A 870 -9.46 -13.28 35.04
N THR A 871 -10.07 -14.34 35.57
CA THR A 871 -11.52 -14.57 35.49
C THR A 871 -12.36 -13.46 36.15
N GLU A 872 -11.84 -12.88 37.22
CA GLU A 872 -12.43 -11.78 37.98
C GLU A 872 -12.57 -10.51 37.14
N MET A 873 -11.67 -10.32 36.17
CA MET A 873 -11.63 -9.17 35.26
C MET A 873 -12.39 -9.41 33.95
N ARG A 874 -13.04 -10.57 33.77
CA ARG A 874 -13.76 -10.93 32.52
C ARG A 874 -15.28 -10.84 32.64
N ARG A 875 -15.80 -10.38 33.77
CA ARG A 875 -17.25 -10.31 34.01
C ARG A 875 -17.81 -8.93 33.65
N ILE A 876 -19.01 -8.93 33.10
CA ILE A 876 -19.88 -7.76 33.02
C ILE A 876 -21.04 -8.02 33.98
N THR A 877 -21.28 -7.12 34.92
CA THR A 877 -22.36 -7.27 35.91
C THR A 877 -23.13 -5.97 36.03
N ARG A 878 -24.46 -6.06 36.02
CA ARG A 878 -25.37 -4.92 36.23
C ARG A 878 -26.16 -5.12 37.51
N ASP A 879 -26.22 -4.09 38.34
CA ASP A 879 -27.03 -4.05 39.55
C ASP A 879 -27.70 -2.66 39.71
N GLY A 880 -28.31 -2.40 40.88
CA GLY A 880 -28.97 -1.12 41.15
C GLY A 880 -28.02 0.08 41.24
N SER A 881 -26.72 -0.13 41.41
CA SER A 881 -25.70 0.92 41.47
C SER A 881 -25.18 1.31 40.07
N GLY A 882 -25.27 0.39 39.10
CA GLY A 882 -24.88 0.63 37.71
C GLY A 882 -24.36 -0.62 37.01
N LEU A 883 -23.47 -0.39 36.04
CA LEU A 883 -22.84 -1.43 35.23
C LEU A 883 -21.34 -1.49 35.56
N ARG A 884 -20.86 -2.67 35.92
CA ARG A 884 -19.43 -2.97 36.08
C ARG A 884 -18.96 -3.80 34.90
N ILE A 885 -17.89 -3.35 34.26
CA ILE A 885 -17.25 -3.99 33.10
C ILE A 885 -15.82 -4.35 33.49
N GLY A 886 -15.50 -5.64 33.56
CA GLY A 886 -14.14 -6.10 33.83
C GLY A 886 -13.14 -5.67 32.74
N ALA A 887 -11.91 -5.39 33.13
CA ALA A 887 -10.90 -4.85 32.21
C ALA A 887 -10.29 -5.90 31.27
N ALA A 888 -10.40 -7.20 31.57
CA ALA A 888 -9.99 -8.30 30.71
C ALA A 888 -11.13 -8.78 29.78
N VAL A 889 -12.31 -8.15 29.83
CA VAL A 889 -13.40 -8.40 28.87
C VAL A 889 -12.90 -8.11 27.44
N PRO A 890 -12.98 -9.09 26.52
CA PRO A 890 -12.71 -8.86 25.11
C PRO A 890 -13.66 -7.81 24.51
N LEU A 891 -13.18 -6.98 23.60
CA LEU A 891 -14.00 -5.96 22.94
C LEU A 891 -15.16 -6.57 22.14
N ALA A 892 -14.99 -7.78 21.60
CA ALA A 892 -16.09 -8.50 20.94
C ALA A 892 -17.23 -8.81 21.90
N ASP A 893 -16.90 -9.31 23.10
CA ASP A 893 -17.89 -9.65 24.13
C ASP A 893 -18.57 -8.39 24.66
N LEU A 894 -17.81 -7.29 24.85
CA LEU A 894 -18.37 -6.00 25.23
C LEU A 894 -19.41 -5.50 24.21
N ALA A 895 -19.12 -5.63 22.91
CA ALA A 895 -20.01 -5.17 21.85
C ALA A 895 -21.29 -6.00 21.73
N ALA A 896 -21.29 -7.26 22.18
CA ALA A 896 -22.42 -8.18 22.06
C ALA A 896 -23.25 -8.32 23.35
N HIS A 897 -22.76 -7.82 24.49
CA HIS A 897 -23.39 -8.06 25.79
C HIS A 897 -24.70 -7.25 25.94
N PRO A 898 -25.82 -7.88 26.37
CA PRO A 898 -27.14 -7.23 26.39
C PRO A 898 -27.26 -6.08 27.40
N ASP A 899 -26.55 -6.16 28.52
CA ASP A 899 -26.56 -5.11 29.55
C ASP A 899 -25.68 -3.90 29.22
N VAL A 900 -24.90 -3.96 28.14
CA VAL A 900 -24.01 -2.86 27.74
C VAL A 900 -24.80 -1.80 26.97
N PRO A 901 -24.67 -0.50 27.30
CA PRO A 901 -25.37 0.56 26.59
C PRO A 901 -25.09 0.55 25.09
N PRO A 902 -26.09 0.83 24.23
CA PRO A 902 -25.92 0.85 22.78
C PRO A 902 -24.72 1.70 22.32
N VAL A 903 -24.50 2.88 22.91
CA VAL A 903 -23.37 3.76 22.56
C VAL A 903 -22.00 3.11 22.80
N VAL A 904 -21.86 2.27 23.82
CA VAL A 904 -20.61 1.55 24.12
C VAL A 904 -20.43 0.44 23.09
N ALA A 905 -21.48 -0.32 22.77
CA ALA A 905 -21.44 -1.35 21.75
C ALA A 905 -21.12 -0.78 20.36
N GLU A 906 -21.78 0.33 19.97
CA GLU A 906 -21.56 1.07 18.72
C GLU A 906 -20.11 1.54 18.60
N ALA A 907 -19.59 2.21 19.62
CA ALA A 907 -18.20 2.66 19.61
C ALA A 907 -17.24 1.47 19.51
N THR A 908 -17.48 0.41 20.27
CA THR A 908 -16.66 -0.80 20.26
C THR A 908 -16.64 -1.49 18.90
N ALA A 909 -17.78 -1.54 18.19
CA ALA A 909 -17.87 -2.10 16.85
C ALA A 909 -17.01 -1.35 15.82
N THR A 910 -16.70 -0.07 16.07
CA THR A 910 -15.84 0.76 15.19
C THR A 910 -14.33 0.60 15.47
N ILE A 911 -13.95 -0.15 16.51
CA ILE A 911 -12.56 -0.36 16.91
C ILE A 911 -12.01 -1.61 16.21
N ALA A 912 -10.97 -1.44 15.39
CA ALA A 912 -10.23 -2.52 14.74
C ALA A 912 -11.09 -3.49 13.92
N SER A 913 -10.51 -4.62 13.50
CA SER A 913 -11.24 -5.71 12.85
C SER A 913 -11.90 -6.63 13.88
N PRO A 914 -12.90 -7.45 13.49
CA PRO A 914 -13.48 -8.46 14.38
C PRO A 914 -12.44 -9.38 15.02
N GLN A 915 -11.41 -9.80 14.27
CA GLN A 915 -10.34 -10.67 14.77
C GLN A 915 -9.54 -9.99 15.89
N VAL A 916 -9.22 -8.70 15.73
CA VAL A 916 -8.51 -7.95 16.77
C VAL A 916 -9.39 -7.75 17.99
N ARG A 917 -10.70 -7.51 17.83
CA ARG A 917 -11.63 -7.34 18.97
C ARG A 917 -11.82 -8.60 19.81
N ASN A 918 -11.60 -9.79 19.24
CA ASN A 918 -11.63 -11.04 20.00
C ASN A 918 -10.45 -11.18 20.96
N ALA A 919 -9.34 -10.47 20.72
CA ALA A 919 -8.16 -10.51 21.56
C ALA A 919 -8.00 -9.24 22.41
N ALA A 920 -8.28 -8.06 21.83
CA ALA A 920 -8.18 -6.78 22.51
C ALA A 920 -9.18 -6.70 23.67
N THR A 921 -8.74 -6.15 24.80
CA THR A 921 -9.56 -6.04 26.02
C THR A 921 -9.96 -4.59 26.31
N VAL A 922 -10.96 -4.40 27.17
CA VAL A 922 -11.39 -3.05 27.64
C VAL A 922 -10.22 -2.29 28.28
N GLY A 923 -9.51 -2.94 29.21
CA GLY A 923 -8.34 -2.37 29.86
C GLY A 923 -7.26 -2.04 28.85
N GLY A 924 -6.95 -2.97 27.94
CA GLY A 924 -5.98 -2.77 26.87
C GLY A 924 -6.30 -1.57 25.97
N ASN A 925 -7.59 -1.32 25.68
CA ASN A 925 -8.00 -0.13 24.92
C ASN A 925 -7.80 1.17 25.70
N LEU A 926 -8.04 1.17 27.01
CA LEU A 926 -7.85 2.35 27.88
C LEU A 926 -6.37 2.67 28.10
N VAL A 927 -5.50 1.65 28.21
CA VAL A 927 -4.06 1.84 28.47
C VAL A 927 -3.19 1.75 27.22
N GLN A 928 -3.78 1.81 26.03
CA GLN A 928 -3.05 1.67 24.77
C GLN A 928 -2.00 2.77 24.57
N ALA A 929 -0.93 2.41 23.85
CA ALA A 929 0.15 3.34 23.52
C ALA A 929 -0.29 4.47 22.56
N LYS A 930 0.54 5.52 22.50
CA LYS A 930 0.31 6.76 21.75
C LYS A 930 0.32 6.49 20.25
N ARG A 931 -0.72 6.93 19.52
CA ARG A 931 -0.81 6.76 18.05
C ARG A 931 -0.13 7.86 17.25
N CYS A 932 1.02 8.36 17.71
CA CYS A 932 1.82 9.31 16.94
C CYS A 932 2.79 8.54 16.04
N TRP A 933 2.75 8.74 14.72
CA TRP A 933 3.64 8.01 13.81
C TRP A 933 5.12 8.25 14.09
N PHE A 934 5.53 9.39 14.63
CA PHE A 934 6.93 9.61 15.02
C PHE A 934 7.32 8.74 16.21
N PHE A 935 6.42 8.62 17.19
CA PHE A 935 6.64 7.78 18.35
C PHE A 935 6.74 6.30 17.95
N ARG A 936 5.85 5.83 17.07
CA ARG A 936 5.76 4.41 16.69
C ARG A 936 6.79 3.98 15.65
N ASN A 937 7.25 4.90 14.80
CA ASN A 937 8.22 4.61 13.74
C ASN A 937 9.66 5.00 14.15
N GLY A 938 9.98 4.87 15.44
CA GLY A 938 11.36 4.88 15.92
C GLY A 938 12.09 6.22 15.86
N PHE A 939 11.38 7.36 15.83
CA PHE A 939 12.04 8.66 15.98
C PHE A 939 12.43 8.88 17.44
N ASP A 940 13.56 9.56 17.64
CA ASP A 940 14.09 9.99 18.94
C ASP A 940 13.29 11.19 19.50
N CYS A 941 11.96 11.06 19.55
CA CYS A 941 11.02 12.12 19.90
C CYS A 941 10.96 12.38 21.42
N TYR A 942 10.40 13.53 21.80
CA TYR A 942 10.26 13.97 23.19
C TYR A 942 9.69 12.88 24.12
N LYS A 943 8.66 12.14 23.70
CA LYS A 943 8.06 11.09 24.55
C LYS A 943 8.93 9.86 24.71
N ARG A 944 9.82 9.57 23.75
CA ARG A 944 10.72 8.42 23.79
C ARG A 944 12.03 8.72 24.51
N ASN A 945 12.57 9.93 24.34
CA ASN A 945 13.90 10.30 24.82
C ASN A 945 13.91 11.43 25.86
N GLY A 946 12.75 11.93 26.25
CA GLY A 946 12.61 12.95 27.29
C GLY A 946 12.94 14.37 26.81
N PRO A 947 13.29 15.27 27.75
CA PRO A 947 13.34 16.71 27.51
C PRO A 947 14.47 17.18 26.59
N LEU A 948 15.46 16.33 26.31
CA LEU A 948 16.50 16.64 25.34
C LEU A 948 16.06 16.43 23.88
N SER A 949 14.86 15.88 23.64
CA SER A 949 14.36 15.60 22.29
C SER A 949 13.21 16.53 21.87
N PRO A 950 13.06 16.83 20.56
CA PRO A 950 11.95 17.64 20.07
C PRO A 950 10.69 16.79 19.87
N CYS A 951 9.55 17.47 19.70
CA CYS A 951 8.35 16.84 19.16
C CYS A 951 8.33 17.06 17.65
N TYR A 952 8.61 15.99 16.89
CA TYR A 952 8.71 16.05 15.42
C TYR A 952 7.41 16.45 14.74
N ALA A 953 6.25 16.16 15.34
CA ALA A 953 4.95 16.58 14.82
C ALA A 953 4.78 18.09 14.65
N VAL A 954 5.55 18.91 15.38
CA VAL A 954 5.42 20.37 15.28
C VAL A 954 5.89 20.89 13.92
N THR A 955 6.94 20.28 13.35
CA THR A 955 7.54 20.73 12.08
C THR A 955 7.33 19.74 10.94
N GLY A 956 7.00 18.48 11.24
CA GLY A 956 6.66 17.46 10.25
C GLY A 956 5.15 17.32 10.06
N ASP A 957 4.74 16.25 9.38
CA ASP A 957 3.34 15.94 9.13
C ASP A 957 2.60 15.71 10.45
N HIS A 958 1.43 16.33 10.56
CA HIS A 958 0.57 16.25 11.73
C HIS A 958 -0.92 16.23 11.38
N ARG A 959 -1.28 15.94 10.13
CA ARG A 959 -2.65 16.09 9.62
C ARG A 959 -3.70 15.34 10.43
N PHE A 960 -3.42 14.09 10.81
CA PHE A 960 -4.43 13.17 11.33
C PHE A 960 -4.33 12.93 12.85
N GLN A 961 -3.25 12.30 13.32
CA GLN A 961 -3.16 11.72 14.67
C GLN A 961 -2.56 12.67 15.73
N HIS A 962 -2.78 13.99 15.61
CA HIS A 962 -2.20 15.00 16.49
C HIS A 962 -3.23 15.99 17.04
N ALA A 963 -2.89 16.57 18.19
CA ALA A 963 -3.75 17.46 18.94
C ALA A 963 -3.92 18.81 18.23
N VAL A 964 -5.14 19.34 18.34
CA VAL A 964 -5.54 20.68 17.90
C VAL A 964 -6.04 21.54 19.06
N VAL A 965 -6.37 20.90 20.18
CA VAL A 965 -6.77 21.50 21.45
C VAL A 965 -5.86 20.98 22.56
N ASP A 966 -5.54 21.84 23.52
CA ASP A 966 -4.67 21.60 24.69
C ASP A 966 -3.37 20.80 24.47
N GLY A 967 -2.80 20.84 23.26
CA GLY A 967 -1.52 20.20 22.93
C GLY A 967 -0.37 20.72 23.80
N HIS A 968 0.42 19.81 24.37
CA HIS A 968 1.59 20.10 25.20
C HIS A 968 2.86 20.27 24.35
N ARG A 969 4.05 20.11 24.94
CA ARG A 969 5.28 19.89 24.16
C ARG A 969 5.15 18.65 23.25
N CYS A 970 4.46 17.61 23.71
CA CYS A 970 4.01 16.48 22.89
C CYS A 970 2.66 16.79 22.26
N GLN A 971 2.55 16.57 20.95
CA GLN A 971 1.33 16.82 20.17
C GLN A 971 0.51 15.56 19.90
N ALA A 972 0.88 14.41 20.48
CA ALA A 972 0.08 13.20 20.37
C ALA A 972 -1.29 13.37 21.03
N VAL A 973 -2.25 12.54 20.64
CA VAL A 973 -3.59 12.46 21.21
C VAL A 973 -3.76 11.17 22.00
N THR A 974 -4.77 11.11 22.87
CA THR A 974 -5.23 9.84 23.44
C THR A 974 -6.12 9.13 22.41
N PRO A 975 -5.79 7.89 22.02
CA PRO A 975 -6.45 7.18 20.91
C PRO A 975 -7.66 6.31 21.32
N SER A 976 -8.07 6.32 22.60
CA SER A 976 -9.12 5.43 23.09
C SER A 976 -10.53 5.95 22.81
N ASP A 977 -11.22 5.30 21.88
CA ASP A 977 -12.64 5.54 21.63
C ASP A 977 -13.50 5.19 22.87
N LEU A 978 -13.18 4.10 23.57
CA LEU A 978 -13.87 3.74 24.81
C LEU A 978 -13.74 4.81 25.88
N SER A 979 -12.56 5.41 26.04
CA SER A 979 -12.38 6.50 27.00
C SER A 979 -13.25 7.71 26.71
N THR A 980 -13.50 7.99 25.42
CA THR A 980 -14.36 9.09 24.98
C THR A 980 -15.82 8.81 25.38
N VAL A 981 -16.28 7.58 25.16
CA VAL A 981 -17.64 7.16 25.53
C VAL A 981 -17.82 7.04 27.04
N PHE A 982 -16.89 6.38 27.74
CA PHE A 982 -16.95 6.23 29.19
C PHE A 982 -16.92 7.58 29.92
N LEU A 983 -16.20 8.58 29.40
CA LEU A 983 -16.26 9.94 29.92
C LEU A 983 -17.62 10.59 29.69
N ALA A 984 -18.29 10.32 28.57
CA ALA A 984 -19.67 10.79 28.34
C ALA A 984 -20.70 10.06 29.23
N LEU A 985 -20.33 8.91 29.80
CA LEU A 985 -21.15 8.12 30.72
C LEU A 985 -20.73 8.31 32.20
N ASP A 986 -19.94 9.33 32.52
CA ASP A 986 -19.47 9.60 33.89
C ASP A 986 -18.83 8.37 34.59
N ALA A 987 -18.17 7.50 33.81
CA ALA A 987 -17.62 6.27 34.33
C ALA A 987 -16.43 6.50 35.28
N ALA A 988 -16.14 5.51 36.10
CA ALA A 988 -14.94 5.44 36.92
C ALA A 988 -14.12 4.18 36.59
N VAL A 989 -12.80 4.29 36.74
CA VAL A 989 -11.84 3.22 36.51
C VAL A 989 -11.37 2.69 37.86
N GLN A 990 -11.45 1.39 38.04
CA GLN A 990 -10.91 0.71 39.22
C GLN A 990 -9.49 0.23 38.96
N ILE A 991 -8.61 0.52 39.91
CA ILE A 991 -7.18 0.25 39.85
C ILE A 991 -6.79 -0.53 41.10
N ASP A 992 -6.01 -1.59 40.93
CA ASP A 992 -5.48 -2.41 42.02
C ASP A 992 -3.94 -2.47 41.94
N SER A 993 -3.27 -2.56 43.08
CA SER A 993 -1.80 -2.64 43.21
C SER A 993 -1.32 -3.91 43.94
N GLY A 994 -2.21 -4.68 44.56
CA GLY A 994 -1.86 -5.86 45.36
C GLY A 994 -1.22 -5.58 46.72
N GLU A 995 -0.93 -4.33 47.11
CA GLU A 995 -0.42 -4.01 48.46
C GLU A 995 -1.51 -4.21 49.52
N ILE A 996 -1.21 -5.00 50.56
CA ILE A 996 -2.02 -5.13 51.77
C ILE A 996 -1.68 -3.93 52.65
N ASP A 997 -2.63 -3.01 52.85
CA ASP A 997 -2.53 -2.08 53.97
C ASP A 997 -2.54 -2.93 55.26
N SER A 998 -1.45 -2.88 56.04
CA SER A 998 -1.22 -3.75 57.19
C SER A 998 -2.06 -3.36 58.43
N GLY A 999 -3.30 -2.94 58.22
CA GLY A 999 -4.27 -2.65 59.27
C GLY A 999 -5.39 -3.69 59.25
N GLU A 1000 -5.53 -4.44 60.33
CA GLU A 1000 -6.61 -5.40 60.58
C GLU A 1000 -8.00 -4.81 60.26
N ILE A 1001 -8.72 -5.42 59.32
CA ILE A 1001 -10.19 -5.35 59.28
C ILE A 1001 -10.75 -6.73 58.92
N ASP A 1002 -11.48 -7.28 59.87
CA ASP A 1002 -12.29 -8.50 59.81
C ASP A 1002 -13.65 -8.17 59.17
N SER A 1003 -13.74 -8.24 57.84
CA SER A 1003 -14.98 -8.36 57.09
C SER A 1003 -14.67 -8.74 55.63
N GLY A 1004 -15.25 -9.83 55.14
CA GLY A 1004 -14.93 -10.49 53.86
C GLY A 1004 -15.22 -9.72 52.55
N GLU A 1005 -14.94 -8.42 52.46
CA GLU A 1005 -14.84 -7.67 51.21
C GLU A 1005 -13.46 -7.03 51.12
N ILE A 1006 -12.63 -7.56 50.23
CA ILE A 1006 -11.28 -7.03 49.98
C ILE A 1006 -11.40 -5.80 49.08
N ASP A 1007 -11.54 -4.60 49.67
CA ASP A 1007 -11.36 -3.33 48.93
C ASP A 1007 -9.87 -2.97 48.89
N ARG A 1008 -9.10 -3.66 48.03
CA ARG A 1008 -7.65 -3.47 47.84
C ARG A 1008 -7.29 -2.52 46.68
N GLY A 1009 -8.24 -1.69 46.24
CA GLY A 1009 -8.09 -0.83 45.06
C GLY A 1009 -8.46 0.63 45.29
N ARG A 1010 -8.13 1.48 44.32
CA ARG A 1010 -8.63 2.86 44.25
C ARG A 1010 -9.50 3.06 43.02
N THR A 1011 -10.59 3.79 43.21
CA THR A 1011 -11.47 4.20 42.11
C THR A 1011 -11.12 5.60 41.67
N VAL A 1012 -10.86 5.78 40.37
CA VAL A 1012 -10.52 7.07 39.77
C VAL A 1012 -11.58 7.43 38.73
N PRO A 1013 -12.23 8.60 38.80
CA PRO A 1013 -13.11 9.07 37.73
C PRO A 1013 -12.37 9.08 36.40
N ILE A 1014 -13.00 8.63 35.31
CA ILE A 1014 -12.35 8.56 34.00
C ILE A 1014 -11.84 9.93 33.51
N SER A 1015 -12.46 11.03 33.97
CA SER A 1015 -12.02 12.42 33.75
C SER A 1015 -10.64 12.74 34.34
N ALA A 1016 -10.23 12.01 35.37
CA ALA A 1016 -8.94 12.14 36.04
C ALA A 1016 -7.97 11.00 35.70
N PHE A 1017 -8.39 10.00 34.92
CA PHE A 1017 -7.57 8.82 34.63
C PHE A 1017 -6.39 9.13 33.71
N TYR A 1018 -6.54 10.07 32.76
CA TYR A 1018 -5.49 10.47 31.82
C TYR A 1018 -4.78 11.73 32.30
N THR A 1019 -3.45 11.69 32.33
CA THR A 1019 -2.59 12.82 32.72
C THR A 1019 -1.93 13.51 31.51
N GLY A 1020 -2.01 12.89 30.33
CA GLY A 1020 -1.43 13.39 29.09
C GLY A 1020 -1.73 12.48 27.90
N PRO A 1021 -1.09 12.69 26.74
CA PRO A 1021 -1.30 11.90 25.54
C PRO A 1021 -1.01 10.42 25.79
N GLY A 1022 -2.01 9.55 25.88
CA GLY A 1022 -1.82 8.12 26.17
C GLY A 1022 -1.04 7.85 27.46
N GLU A 1023 -1.13 8.76 28.44
CA GLU A 1023 -0.52 8.62 29.76
C GLU A 1023 -1.63 8.61 30.81
N THR A 1024 -1.54 7.66 31.73
CA THR A 1024 -2.55 7.42 32.75
C THR A 1024 -2.00 7.77 34.14
N VAL A 1025 -2.86 7.73 35.14
CA VAL A 1025 -2.50 7.84 36.57
C VAL A 1025 -1.94 6.55 37.16
N LEU A 1026 -1.77 5.50 36.36
CA LEU A 1026 -1.26 4.20 36.82
C LEU A 1026 0.18 4.33 37.30
N ARG A 1027 0.46 3.77 38.47
CA ARG A 1027 1.79 3.62 39.06
C ARG A 1027 2.40 2.29 38.62
N PRO A 1028 3.73 2.11 38.71
CA PRO A 1028 4.34 0.80 38.52
C PRO A 1028 3.68 -0.25 39.41
N GLY A 1029 3.35 -1.43 38.86
CA GLY A 1029 2.64 -2.50 39.56
C GLY A 1029 1.12 -2.37 39.58
N GLU A 1030 0.55 -1.20 39.27
CA GLU A 1030 -0.91 -1.02 39.22
C GLU A 1030 -1.53 -1.58 37.94
N LEU A 1031 -2.72 -2.17 38.08
CA LEU A 1031 -3.51 -2.76 37.00
C LEU A 1031 -4.93 -2.17 37.00
N VAL A 1032 -5.46 -1.86 35.81
CA VAL A 1032 -6.89 -1.56 35.66
C VAL A 1032 -7.67 -2.87 35.76
N THR A 1033 -8.58 -2.96 36.72
CA THR A 1033 -9.34 -4.20 36.98
C THR A 1033 -10.76 -4.15 36.42
N ALA A 1034 -11.40 -2.98 36.45
CA ALA A 1034 -12.74 -2.78 35.91
C ALA A 1034 -13.03 -1.30 35.58
N VAL A 1035 -14.11 -1.08 34.84
CA VAL A 1035 -14.76 0.21 34.61
C VAL A 1035 -16.18 0.12 35.16
N THR A 1036 -16.60 1.12 35.94
CA THR A 1036 -17.96 1.20 36.48
C THR A 1036 -18.69 2.39 35.86
N VAL A 1037 -19.89 2.15 35.33
CA VAL A 1037 -20.78 3.17 34.76
C VAL A 1037 -21.98 3.33 35.70
N PRO A 1038 -22.24 4.53 36.25
CA PRO A 1038 -23.31 4.74 37.22
C PRO A 1038 -24.70 4.55 36.59
N ALA A 1039 -25.67 4.05 37.36
CA ALA A 1039 -27.03 3.78 36.89
C ALA A 1039 -27.68 4.99 36.18
N ALA A 1040 -27.52 6.20 36.74
CA ALA A 1040 -28.07 7.43 36.15
C ALA A 1040 -27.55 7.72 34.73
N ALA A 1041 -26.32 7.31 34.40
CA ALA A 1041 -25.77 7.50 33.06
C ALA A 1041 -26.31 6.48 32.05
N LEU A 1042 -26.75 5.30 32.50
CA LEU A 1042 -27.31 4.26 31.66
C LEU A 1042 -28.71 4.63 31.13
N GLU A 1043 -29.43 5.49 31.85
CA GLU A 1043 -30.76 5.97 31.47
C GLU A 1043 -30.73 7.11 30.44
N ARG A 1044 -29.56 7.72 30.19
CA ARG A 1044 -29.42 8.83 29.24
C ARG A 1044 -29.42 8.34 27.79
N ALA A 1045 -30.09 9.09 26.92
CA ALA A 1045 -29.94 8.88 25.48
C ALA A 1045 -28.51 9.23 25.06
N SER A 1046 -27.88 8.40 24.23
CA SER A 1046 -26.47 8.59 23.88
C SER A 1046 -26.14 8.19 22.45
N ALA A 1047 -25.14 8.86 21.88
CA ALA A 1047 -24.67 8.64 20.52
C ALA A 1047 -23.14 8.82 20.43
N PHE A 1048 -22.50 8.03 19.58
CA PHE A 1048 -21.07 8.12 19.28
C PHE A 1048 -20.84 8.27 17.77
N THR A 1049 -19.96 9.18 17.39
CA THR A 1049 -19.57 9.40 16.00
C THR A 1049 -18.06 9.48 15.87
N LYS A 1050 -17.52 8.95 14.76
CA LYS A 1050 -16.08 8.80 14.54
C LYS A 1050 -15.70 9.10 13.10
N LEU A 1051 -14.64 9.88 12.92
CA LEU A 1051 -13.93 10.05 11.67
C LEU A 1051 -12.59 9.31 11.73
N ALA A 1052 -12.32 8.49 10.73
CA ALA A 1052 -11.11 7.69 10.59
C ALA A 1052 -10.69 7.63 9.11
N LEU A 1053 -9.44 7.27 8.80
CA LEU A 1053 -8.97 7.22 7.40
C LEU A 1053 -9.47 5.97 6.67
N TYR A 1054 -9.74 4.90 7.41
CA TYR A 1054 -10.27 3.63 6.91
C TYR A 1054 -11.08 2.92 8.00
N THR A 1055 -11.82 1.89 7.63
CA THR A 1055 -12.67 1.12 8.53
C THR A 1055 -11.82 0.33 9.53
N GLY A 1056 -12.08 0.53 10.82
CA GLY A 1056 -11.31 -0.06 11.91
C GLY A 1056 -10.03 0.71 12.28
N ASP A 1057 -9.73 1.86 11.65
CA ASP A 1057 -8.63 2.75 12.06
C ASP A 1057 -8.88 3.39 13.42
N PHE A 1058 -7.85 4.00 13.99
CA PHE A 1058 -7.97 4.92 15.10
C PHE A 1058 -8.74 6.18 14.70
N ALA A 1059 -9.43 6.78 15.66
CA ALA A 1059 -10.10 8.05 15.43
C ALA A 1059 -9.07 9.14 15.04
N THR A 1060 -9.35 9.84 13.94
CA THR A 1060 -8.75 11.14 13.67
C THR A 1060 -9.46 12.21 14.50
N ALA A 1061 -10.78 12.07 14.65
CA ALA A 1061 -11.61 12.80 15.61
C ALA A 1061 -12.82 11.91 15.96
N SER A 1062 -13.35 12.05 17.17
CA SER A 1062 -14.58 11.38 17.58
C SER A 1062 -15.39 12.28 18.53
N ALA A 1063 -16.68 12.04 18.62
CA ALA A 1063 -17.59 12.73 19.54
C ALA A 1063 -18.50 11.71 20.24
N ALA A 1064 -18.68 11.87 21.54
CA ALA A 1064 -19.69 11.16 22.33
C ALA A 1064 -20.61 12.20 22.98
N LEU A 1065 -21.91 11.99 22.83
CA LEU A 1065 -22.95 12.83 23.42
C LEU A 1065 -23.88 11.93 24.26
N SER A 1066 -24.13 12.33 25.51
CA SER A 1066 -25.09 11.67 26.41
C SER A 1066 -25.98 12.72 27.05
N VAL A 1067 -27.30 12.54 26.97
CA VAL A 1067 -28.29 13.54 27.36
C VAL A 1067 -29.46 12.90 28.12
N ASP A 1068 -29.79 13.45 29.29
CA ASP A 1068 -31.12 13.31 29.88
C ASP A 1068 -32.04 14.40 29.32
N ARG A 1069 -33.13 13.98 28.68
CA ARG A 1069 -34.07 14.87 27.99
C ARG A 1069 -35.45 14.78 28.64
N ALA A 1070 -35.99 15.94 29.01
CA ALA A 1070 -37.37 16.06 29.47
C ALA A 1070 -38.36 15.77 28.33
N PRO A 1071 -39.60 15.34 28.64
CA PRO A 1071 -40.65 15.15 27.62
C PRO A 1071 -40.95 16.41 26.78
N CYS A 1072 -40.81 17.61 27.36
CA CYS A 1072 -40.95 18.88 26.63
C CYS A 1072 -39.80 19.17 25.65
N GLY A 1073 -38.74 18.36 25.69
CA GLY A 1073 -37.60 18.48 24.79
C GLY A 1073 -36.37 19.09 25.43
N THR A 1074 -36.49 19.66 26.62
CA THR A 1074 -35.42 20.34 27.37
C THR A 1074 -34.33 19.37 27.81
N TRP A 1075 -33.06 19.74 27.66
CA TRP A 1075 -31.91 18.94 28.09
C TRP A 1075 -31.58 19.23 29.55
N ARG A 1076 -31.68 18.23 30.44
CA ARG A 1076 -31.49 18.39 31.90
C ARG A 1076 -30.08 18.05 32.35
N ASP A 1077 -29.52 16.98 31.80
CA ASP A 1077 -28.16 16.53 32.07
C ASP A 1077 -27.45 16.25 30.75
N VAL A 1078 -26.28 16.84 30.53
CA VAL A 1078 -25.59 16.81 29.23
C VAL A 1078 -24.13 16.45 29.45
N ARG A 1079 -23.63 15.50 28.67
CA ARG A 1079 -22.21 15.17 28.55
C ARG A 1079 -21.81 15.23 27.10
N LEU A 1080 -20.83 16.07 26.77
CA LEU A 1080 -20.30 16.19 25.42
C LEU A 1080 -18.79 16.05 25.47
N VAL A 1081 -18.28 15.00 24.84
CA VAL A 1081 -16.85 14.64 24.87
C VAL A 1081 -16.32 14.51 23.46
N LEU A 1082 -15.16 15.12 23.21
CA LEU A 1082 -14.41 14.98 21.97
C LEU A 1082 -13.17 14.11 22.19
N GLY A 1083 -13.02 13.09 21.36
CA GLY A 1083 -11.87 12.18 21.33
C GLY A 1083 -10.88 12.54 20.21
N ALA A 1084 -9.63 12.08 20.35
CA ALA A 1084 -8.57 12.20 19.35
C ALA A 1084 -8.24 13.62 18.83
N ILE A 1085 -8.71 14.69 19.48
CA ILE A 1085 -8.38 16.09 19.14
C ILE A 1085 -7.50 16.78 20.18
N ALA A 1086 -7.33 16.17 21.35
CA ALA A 1086 -6.58 16.68 22.49
C ALA A 1086 -5.72 15.58 23.13
N PRO A 1087 -4.73 15.93 23.97
CA PRO A 1087 -3.93 14.99 24.74
C PRO A 1087 -4.75 14.02 25.58
N VAL A 1088 -5.88 14.45 26.11
CA VAL A 1088 -6.81 13.63 26.89
C VAL A 1088 -8.20 13.73 26.26
N PRO A 1089 -9.10 12.75 26.47
CA PRO A 1089 -10.50 12.89 26.07
C PRO A 1089 -11.07 14.20 26.63
N TRP A 1090 -11.59 15.05 25.76
CA TRP A 1090 -11.86 16.45 26.11
C TRP A 1090 -13.35 16.67 26.30
N ARG A 1091 -13.76 16.85 27.55
CA ARG A 1091 -15.15 17.15 27.93
C ARG A 1091 -15.42 18.64 27.79
N LEU A 1092 -16.51 19.00 27.12
CA LEU A 1092 -16.89 20.37 26.80
C LEU A 1092 -17.85 20.93 27.85
N THR A 1093 -17.40 21.03 29.10
CA THR A 1093 -18.24 21.47 30.23
C THR A 1093 -18.92 22.82 30.01
N ALA A 1094 -18.23 23.79 29.40
CA ALA A 1094 -18.82 25.08 29.07
C ALA A 1094 -19.97 25.00 28.04
N VAL A 1095 -19.94 24.00 27.15
CA VAL A 1095 -21.06 23.71 26.23
C VAL A 1095 -22.18 23.00 26.99
N GLU A 1096 -21.84 22.02 27.82
CA GLU A 1096 -22.81 21.30 28.66
C GLU A 1096 -23.63 22.27 29.52
N ASP A 1097 -22.98 23.22 30.19
CA ASP A 1097 -23.62 24.21 31.04
C ASP A 1097 -24.49 25.19 30.23
N ALA A 1098 -24.06 25.57 29.03
CA ALA A 1098 -24.82 26.46 28.15
C ALA A 1098 -26.08 25.80 27.54
N LEU A 1099 -26.05 24.48 27.35
CA LEU A 1099 -27.18 23.72 26.80
C LEU A 1099 -28.14 23.23 27.90
N ARG A 1100 -27.70 23.16 29.15
CA ARG A 1100 -28.52 22.70 30.28
C ARG A 1100 -29.73 23.61 30.49
N GLY A 1101 -30.91 23.01 30.64
CA GLY A 1101 -32.17 23.72 30.80
C GLY A 1101 -32.70 24.36 29.51
N THR A 1102 -32.12 24.05 28.35
CA THR A 1102 -32.55 24.58 27.04
C THR A 1102 -33.16 23.49 26.16
N GLU A 1103 -33.85 23.88 25.09
CA GLU A 1103 -34.27 23.00 23.98
C GLU A 1103 -33.36 23.26 22.77
N PRO A 1104 -32.16 22.67 22.74
CA PRO A 1104 -31.17 23.06 21.75
C PRO A 1104 -31.47 22.46 20.39
N ASP A 1105 -31.35 23.28 19.35
CA ASP A 1105 -31.30 22.84 17.96
C ASP A 1105 -29.85 22.65 17.49
N VAL A 1106 -29.69 22.08 16.30
CA VAL A 1106 -28.37 21.82 15.68
C VAL A 1106 -27.53 23.10 15.57
N ALA A 1107 -28.17 24.22 15.23
CA ALA A 1107 -27.49 25.50 15.04
C ALA A 1107 -26.95 26.06 16.37
N SER A 1108 -27.74 25.96 17.45
CA SER A 1108 -27.37 26.36 18.80
C SER A 1108 -26.21 25.52 19.32
N VAL A 1109 -26.30 24.19 19.21
CA VAL A 1109 -25.20 23.28 19.61
C VAL A 1109 -23.92 23.63 18.86
N ARG A 1110 -23.99 23.77 17.53
CA ARG A 1110 -22.83 24.14 16.69
C ARG A 1110 -22.21 25.45 17.15
N ARG A 1111 -23.01 26.48 17.40
CA ARG A 1111 -22.52 27.79 17.86
C ARG A 1111 -21.76 27.70 19.19
N HIS A 1112 -22.29 26.96 20.17
CA HIS A 1112 -21.62 26.79 21.46
C HIS A 1112 -20.32 25.98 21.33
N VAL A 1113 -20.33 24.92 20.53
CA VAL A 1113 -19.13 24.10 20.26
C VAL A 1113 -18.05 24.91 19.55
N ASP A 1114 -18.42 25.66 18.50
CA ASP A 1114 -17.48 26.50 17.75
C ASP A 1114 -16.89 27.61 18.63
N ALA A 1115 -17.69 28.23 19.50
CA ALA A 1115 -17.19 29.24 20.44
C ALA A 1115 -16.13 28.67 21.40
N VAL A 1116 -16.36 27.46 21.93
CA VAL A 1116 -15.42 26.78 22.83
C VAL A 1116 -14.18 26.31 22.07
N LEU A 1117 -14.33 25.74 20.87
CA LEU A 1117 -13.20 25.35 20.03
C LEU A 1117 -12.33 26.55 19.65
N ASP A 1118 -12.91 27.66 19.23
CA ASP A 1118 -12.15 28.87 18.86
C ASP A 1118 -11.43 29.47 20.08
N ALA A 1119 -12.07 29.43 21.26
CA ALA A 1119 -11.44 29.84 22.51
C ALA A 1119 -10.29 28.90 22.95
N HIS A 1120 -10.38 27.59 22.67
CA HIS A 1120 -9.47 26.57 23.21
C HIS A 1120 -8.49 25.89 22.21
N ALA A 1121 -8.66 26.10 20.90
CA ALA A 1121 -7.79 25.57 19.87
C ALA A 1121 -6.45 26.31 19.73
N HIS A 1122 -5.45 25.57 19.26
CA HIS A 1122 -4.14 26.05 18.82
C HIS A 1122 -3.52 25.02 17.86
N PRO A 1123 -4.16 24.83 16.71
CA PRO A 1123 -3.74 23.83 15.73
C PRO A 1123 -2.32 24.08 15.25
N LEU A 1124 -1.73 23.04 14.70
CA LEU A 1124 -0.53 23.11 13.89
C LEU A 1124 -0.94 23.44 12.43
N ALA A 1125 0.04 23.70 11.56
CA ALA A 1125 -0.18 24.29 10.23
C ALA A 1125 -1.18 23.54 9.32
N HIS A 1126 -1.31 22.22 9.47
CA HIS A 1126 -2.02 21.31 8.57
C HIS A 1126 -3.12 20.49 9.26
N ASN A 1127 -3.44 20.75 10.54
CA ASN A 1127 -4.49 19.99 11.24
C ASN A 1127 -5.67 20.83 11.74
N ALA A 1128 -5.71 22.14 11.44
CA ALA A 1128 -6.82 23.01 11.86
C ALA A 1128 -8.21 22.54 11.38
N TRP A 1129 -8.26 21.82 10.25
CA TRP A 1129 -9.49 21.22 9.71
C TRP A 1129 -10.19 20.26 10.68
N LYS A 1130 -9.45 19.66 11.64
CA LYS A 1130 -10.02 18.75 12.64
C LYS A 1130 -11.03 19.44 13.55
N LEU A 1131 -10.94 20.76 13.70
CA LEU A 1131 -11.92 21.54 14.47
C LEU A 1131 -13.29 21.49 13.80
N ASP A 1132 -13.32 21.64 12.47
CA ASP A 1132 -14.58 21.54 11.71
C ASP A 1132 -15.11 20.11 11.69
N ALA A 1133 -14.23 19.14 11.49
CA ALA A 1133 -14.60 17.73 11.58
C ALA A 1133 -15.18 17.39 12.96
N ALA A 1134 -14.58 17.89 14.05
CA ALA A 1134 -15.09 17.68 15.40
C ALA A 1134 -16.48 18.30 15.59
N THR A 1135 -16.68 19.56 15.17
CA THR A 1135 -18.01 20.19 15.18
C THR A 1135 -19.02 19.38 14.34
N GLY A 1136 -18.63 18.94 13.15
CA GLY A 1136 -19.45 18.11 12.27
C GLY A 1136 -19.86 16.78 12.92
N LEU A 1137 -18.93 16.13 13.63
CA LEU A 1137 -19.20 14.90 14.37
C LEU A 1137 -20.17 15.13 15.53
N VAL A 1138 -20.10 16.26 16.23
CA VAL A 1138 -21.10 16.63 17.26
C VAL A 1138 -22.47 16.82 16.63
N VAL A 1139 -22.56 17.52 15.50
CA VAL A 1139 -23.82 17.69 14.77
C VAL A 1139 -24.42 16.33 14.41
N ARG A 1140 -23.62 15.41 13.87
CA ARG A 1140 -24.05 14.03 13.58
C ARG A 1140 -24.54 13.29 14.83
N ALA A 1141 -23.91 13.48 15.98
CA ALA A 1141 -24.35 12.86 17.23
C ALA A 1141 -25.72 13.41 17.68
N VAL A 1142 -25.95 14.72 17.54
CA VAL A 1142 -27.27 15.34 17.82
C VAL A 1142 -28.35 14.80 16.88
N GLU A 1143 -28.04 14.71 15.58
CA GLU A 1143 -28.95 14.13 14.58
C GLU A 1143 -29.31 12.66 14.89
N ALA A 1144 -28.32 11.87 15.33
CA ALA A 1144 -28.52 10.48 15.72
C ALA A 1144 -29.46 10.35 16.93
N LEU A 1145 -29.29 11.18 17.96
CA LEU A 1145 -30.21 11.20 19.11
C LEU A 1145 -31.63 11.56 18.71
N ALA A 1146 -31.79 12.55 17.82
CA ALA A 1146 -33.11 12.94 17.33
C ALA A 1146 -33.78 11.80 16.53
N ALA A 1147 -33.00 11.03 15.75
CA ALA A 1147 -33.51 9.86 15.03
C ALA A 1147 -33.92 8.72 15.97
N GLN A 1148 -33.11 8.41 16.99
CA GLN A 1148 -33.45 7.42 18.02
C GLN A 1148 -34.77 7.76 18.72
N GLN A 1149 -34.99 9.04 19.05
CA GLN A 1149 -36.22 9.50 19.67
C GLN A 1149 -37.45 9.28 18.77
N ARG A 1150 -37.38 9.66 17.49
CA ARG A 1150 -38.49 9.44 16.54
C ARG A 1150 -38.84 7.96 16.41
N MET A 1151 -37.83 7.08 16.39
CA MET A 1151 -38.06 5.63 16.36
C MET A 1151 -38.71 5.10 17.65
N LYS A 1152 -38.43 5.71 18.80
CA LYS A 1152 -39.05 5.37 20.09
C LYS A 1152 -40.49 5.89 20.19
N GLU A 1153 -40.79 7.04 19.60
CA GLU A 1153 -42.16 7.61 19.53
C GLU A 1153 -43.06 6.87 18.53
N GLN A 1154 -42.47 6.23 17.50
CA GLN A 1154 -43.18 5.42 16.51
C GLN A 1154 -43.47 3.98 16.98
N ARG A 1155 -42.79 3.50 18.02
CA ARG A 1155 -43.00 2.19 18.65
C ARG A 1155 -43.93 2.33 19.84
#